data_AF-A0A1V6D7P2-F1
#
_entry.id   AF-A0A1V6D7P2-F1
#
_cell.length_a   1.000
_cell.length_b   1.000
_cell.length_c   1.000
_cell.angle_alpha   90.00
_cell.angle_beta   90.00
_cell.angle_gamma   90.00
#
_symmetry.space_group_name_H-M   'P 1'
#
loop_
_entity.id
_entity.type
_entity.pdbx_description
1 polymer ?
#
loop_
_entity_poly.entity_id
_entity_poly.type
_entity_poly.pdbx_seq_one_letter_code
_entity_poly.pdbx_strand_id
1 'polypeptide(L)'
;MMTRLKGVATVVWVLALASPARAGESYPLLGKVRPRHAREIAASPWSVGGETLDRDYAIYANYKGYLGPLGVKKIRLQAGWAKCEKKPGRYDWTWLDEVVDDALAQGVAPWLETSYGNPIYEGGGGAGLGGGLPTGEKALAAWDAWVAALVGRYRDRVLEWEIWNEPDLNKKNTAADYAAFYIRTAEIIRREQPKARLLALAIAGIGNTAYVESFLKPLADQKKLHLVDQITVHGYPENPDSSYPTLAKLLKVVRKYDPKIPLRQGENGAPSTKTVGALSKLKTSETVQAKWDLRRMMGDLGHDMESNVFTLMELRYRGGRMDGWNTKGILKAAPDMTVERPKQAYYAVQNVTAIFDSTLARVADFACKADLDQPLAAYAYKRADGACAATLWLSGRVPADASDKTPANLTLTGVKFTEPLWVDLRTGEVRAIPADRWKAGEGGCSFQGVPVYDSPVVIAEKSLVPLAPAAAARGTGILPVRPTGVPPVGQGRDGPATQGRDAHATLVLTRPVRIAGPKQDDAVRLAMEDLAGDVEAALGRKAEVLPPPEAAKAARADIVVRIDGGLNEPGSYTIEVTKDGVTIRGADRLGAVYGVYRFSREFLGVDPLWFWKGHAAPTDRRDRIVLPAGTIRSQRPAFRYRGWFINDEDLLSEWLAPSGKRSIDYPFYGQVISLEIAERIFEALLRCEGNLVIPASFVDVMNEPEAELVRRAVRRGLYVTQHHIEPLGVSHFGFENFWKRQGRTVRMSYASDPQAVRETWTAFARRWAELAGEQVIWQLGLRGRGDMPVWSSDKSVSADKAGEIISAAIADQWRIVRSVDKRDQPPTTVTLWMEGSQLMARGSLKLPTGVTVVFADEGSSQTLQDDFRQTPRAADHTYGLYYHIAFWSRGPHLVAGTRIGKLADQLGQVIDKGDTHYAVFNVSNIREHVLGAAAGMEILRDGRSWDRKGFIGRWPARQVALPECLLELPGDRLLQDGTAWVLARKLLDQLARKKTAFPRDYLPAGAATAGDFAAALDRCIQKLDALVKQADAGAADRFYTHTQPLMLRQYYAYLRELAMAMEDRSRLAAACKELEALLAIRNEAQAGRWANWYRGDKKENLPALLERTRTLTSDH
;
A
#
# COMPACT_ATOMS: atom_id res chain seq x y z
N MET A 1 -64.15 -32.78 -42.37
CA MET A 1 -63.53 -33.88 -41.62
C MET A 1 -62.37 -33.27 -40.84
N MET A 2 -62.51 -33.04 -39.52
CA MET A 2 -62.00 -33.91 -38.43
C MET A 2 -60.45 -33.95 -38.41
N THR A 3 -59.66 -33.78 -37.34
CA THR A 3 -59.77 -33.35 -35.92
C THR A 3 -58.33 -33.31 -35.36
N ARG A 4 -58.02 -32.41 -34.40
CA ARG A 4 -57.01 -32.43 -33.29
C ARG A 4 -55.69 -33.24 -33.35
N LEU A 5 -54.57 -32.60 -32.93
CA LEU A 5 -53.73 -32.90 -31.73
C LEU A 5 -52.51 -31.93 -31.68
N LYS A 6 -52.48 -30.98 -30.73
CA LYS A 6 -51.69 -30.92 -29.47
C LYS A 6 -50.15 -30.93 -29.63
N GLY A 7 -49.55 -29.81 -29.20
CA GLY A 7 -48.11 -29.59 -29.15
C GLY A 7 -47.40 -30.28 -27.99
N VAL A 8 -46.09 -30.42 -28.16
CA VAL A 8 -45.11 -30.83 -27.15
C VAL A 8 -44.03 -29.76 -27.14
N ALA A 9 -43.94 -29.03 -26.02
CA ALA A 9 -42.83 -28.14 -25.72
C ALA A 9 -41.65 -28.97 -25.18
N THR A 10 -40.50 -28.86 -25.82
CA THR A 10 -39.25 -29.46 -25.36
C THR A 10 -38.74 -28.70 -24.15
N VAL A 11 -38.78 -29.35 -22.99
CA VAL A 11 -38.18 -28.90 -21.74
C VAL A 11 -36.66 -29.03 -21.86
N VAL A 12 -35.95 -27.90 -21.92
CA VAL A 12 -34.49 -27.84 -21.75
C VAL A 12 -34.20 -27.80 -20.25
N TRP A 13 -33.57 -28.86 -19.74
CA TRP A 13 -32.96 -28.87 -18.41
C TRP A 13 -31.73 -27.97 -18.42
N VAL A 14 -31.87 -26.74 -17.91
CA VAL A 14 -30.72 -25.96 -17.45
C VAL A 14 -30.32 -26.53 -16.09
N LEU A 15 -29.30 -27.38 -16.09
CA LEU A 15 -28.54 -27.71 -14.88
C LEU A 15 -27.75 -26.45 -14.50
N ALA A 16 -28.40 -25.56 -13.76
CA ALA A 16 -27.72 -24.56 -12.98
C ALA A 16 -26.91 -25.31 -11.91
N LEU A 17 -25.62 -25.54 -12.17
CA LEU A 17 -24.65 -25.76 -11.11
C LEU A 17 -24.51 -24.43 -10.35
N ALA A 18 -25.50 -24.15 -9.51
CA ALA A 18 -25.30 -23.29 -8.37
C ALA A 18 -24.14 -23.91 -7.58
N SER A 19 -22.97 -23.28 -7.62
CA SER A 19 -22.03 -23.46 -6.51
C SER A 19 -22.83 -23.18 -5.24
N PRO A 20 -22.82 -24.07 -4.22
CA PRO A 20 -23.51 -23.77 -2.99
C PRO A 20 -22.93 -22.47 -2.46
N ALA A 21 -23.73 -21.39 -2.51
CA ALA A 21 -23.37 -20.15 -1.86
C ALA A 21 -23.07 -20.52 -0.40
N ARG A 22 -21.84 -20.25 0.05
CA ARG A 22 -21.46 -20.44 1.45
C ARG A 22 -22.48 -19.64 2.27
N ALA A 23 -23.22 -20.33 3.13
CA ALA A 23 -24.45 -19.86 3.75
C ALA A 23 -24.25 -18.77 4.83
N GLY A 24 -23.30 -17.85 4.61
CA GLY A 24 -23.16 -16.59 5.33
C GLY A 24 -22.83 -15.35 4.49
N GLU A 25 -22.67 -15.48 3.18
CA GLU A 25 -22.60 -14.32 2.27
C GLU A 25 -24.00 -13.85 1.81
N SER A 26 -25.07 -14.52 2.26
CA SER A 26 -26.45 -14.31 1.81
C SER A 26 -27.22 -13.18 2.51
N TYR A 27 -26.73 -12.66 3.65
CA TYR A 27 -27.41 -11.57 4.36
C TYR A 27 -27.11 -10.20 3.71
N PRO A 28 -28.12 -9.34 3.45
CA PRO A 28 -27.92 -8.03 2.84
C PRO A 28 -26.95 -7.15 3.64
N LEU A 29 -25.91 -6.62 2.96
CA LEU A 29 -24.95 -5.70 3.57
C LEU A 29 -25.56 -4.32 3.80
N LEU A 30 -25.52 -3.83 5.05
CA LEU A 30 -26.00 -2.49 5.41
C LEU A 30 -24.86 -1.47 5.47
N GLY A 31 -23.65 -1.92 5.81
CA GLY A 31 -22.49 -1.04 5.92
C GLY A 31 -21.44 -1.60 6.87
N LYS A 32 -20.77 -0.71 7.61
CA LYS A 32 -19.81 -1.07 8.65
C LYS A 32 -20.09 -0.40 9.98
N VAL A 33 -19.56 -0.97 11.06
CA VAL A 33 -19.49 -0.30 12.36
C VAL A 33 -18.67 0.98 12.19
N ARG A 34 -19.25 2.11 12.60
CA ARG A 34 -18.60 3.42 12.67
C ARG A 34 -17.79 3.47 13.96
N PRO A 35 -16.45 3.62 13.91
CA PRO A 35 -15.65 3.85 15.11
C PRO A 35 -16.14 5.06 15.89
N ARG A 36 -16.00 5.01 17.22
CA ARG A 36 -16.26 6.13 18.13
C ARG A 36 -14.96 6.55 18.77
N HIS A 37 -14.63 7.83 18.74
CA HIS A 37 -13.51 8.36 19.49
C HIS A 37 -13.76 8.14 21.00
N ALA A 38 -12.70 7.99 21.80
CA ALA A 38 -12.80 7.85 23.26
C ALA A 38 -13.56 9.00 23.95
N ARG A 39 -13.68 10.18 23.31
CA ARG A 39 -14.46 11.33 23.80
C ARG A 39 -15.95 11.18 23.55
N GLU A 40 -16.35 10.38 22.56
CA GLU A 40 -17.74 10.01 22.29
C GLU A 40 -18.24 8.91 23.25
N ILE A 41 -17.33 8.26 24.01
CA ILE A 41 -17.63 7.16 24.93
C ILE A 41 -17.47 7.65 26.37
N ALA A 42 -18.56 7.59 27.13
CA ALA A 42 -18.57 8.04 28.53
C ALA A 42 -17.65 7.17 29.41
N ALA A 43 -17.85 5.86 29.39
CA ALA A 43 -17.00 4.88 30.06
C ALA A 43 -17.07 3.52 29.33
N SER A 44 -16.04 2.69 29.49
CA SER A 44 -15.98 1.34 28.91
C SER A 44 -15.00 0.47 29.71
N PRO A 45 -15.09 -0.86 29.60
CA PRO A 45 -14.17 -1.79 30.26
C PRO A 45 -12.85 -1.99 29.49
N TRP A 46 -12.61 -1.17 28.45
CA TRP A 46 -11.53 -1.38 27.51
C TRP A 46 -10.34 -0.49 27.78
N SER A 47 -9.18 -1.12 27.82
CA SER A 47 -7.87 -0.48 27.95
C SER A 47 -6.92 -0.95 26.86
N VAL A 48 -5.92 -0.13 26.58
CA VAL A 48 -4.81 -0.49 25.68
C VAL A 48 -3.47 -0.29 26.38
N GLY A 49 -2.52 -1.11 26.00
CA GLY A 49 -1.16 -0.99 26.46
C GLY A 49 -0.41 0.22 25.89
N GLY A 50 0.29 0.93 26.77
CA GLY A 50 1.41 1.82 26.47
C GLY A 50 2.62 1.47 27.35
N GLU A 51 2.74 0.19 27.72
CA GLU A 51 3.80 -0.32 28.57
C GLU A 51 5.16 -0.20 27.88
N THR A 52 6.24 -0.34 28.65
CA THR A 52 7.63 -0.33 28.17
C THR A 52 8.17 1.00 27.62
N LEU A 53 7.35 2.05 27.58
CA LEU A 53 7.79 3.42 27.26
C LEU A 53 8.85 3.93 28.24
N ASP A 54 8.86 3.42 29.47
CA ASP A 54 9.91 3.67 30.48
C ASP A 54 11.30 3.17 30.06
N ARG A 55 11.39 2.37 29.00
CA ARG A 55 12.63 1.78 28.48
C ARG A 55 12.87 2.10 27.00
N ASP A 56 12.09 3.03 26.44
CA ASP A 56 12.19 3.50 25.05
C ASP A 56 12.05 2.38 24.00
N TYR A 57 11.27 1.34 24.30
CA TYR A 57 10.97 0.28 23.34
C TYR A 57 9.91 0.69 22.30
N ALA A 58 9.24 1.82 22.52
CA ALA A 58 8.43 2.55 21.56
C ALA A 58 8.50 4.05 21.88
N ILE A 59 8.08 4.91 20.95
CA ILE A 59 8.06 6.36 21.10
C ILE A 59 6.62 6.86 21.01
N TYR A 60 6.05 7.31 22.14
CA TYR A 60 4.64 7.74 22.22
C TYR A 60 4.26 8.81 21.18
N ALA A 61 5.11 9.82 21.00
CA ALA A 61 4.88 10.91 20.04
C ALA A 61 4.61 10.41 18.61
N ASN A 62 5.17 9.25 18.23
CA ASN A 62 5.01 8.69 16.88
C ASN A 62 3.63 8.06 16.65
N TYR A 63 2.90 7.69 17.71
CA TYR A 63 1.64 6.96 17.58
C TYR A 63 0.47 7.56 18.38
N LYS A 64 0.69 8.65 19.13
CA LYS A 64 -0.34 9.26 19.98
C LYS A 64 -1.65 9.61 19.25
N GLY A 65 -1.58 9.95 17.96
CA GLY A 65 -2.75 10.24 17.12
C GLY A 65 -3.74 9.06 16.94
N TYR A 66 -3.36 7.84 17.33
CA TYR A 66 -4.19 6.64 17.22
C TYR A 66 -4.89 6.25 18.53
N LEU A 67 -4.53 6.87 19.66
CA LEU A 67 -5.03 6.49 20.99
C LEU A 67 -6.52 6.82 21.17
N GLY A 68 -6.89 8.09 20.99
CA GLY A 68 -8.26 8.55 21.09
C GLY A 68 -9.21 7.88 20.08
N PRO A 69 -8.85 7.80 18.80
CA PRO A 69 -9.67 7.12 17.79
C PRO A 69 -9.88 5.62 18.02
N LEU A 70 -9.05 4.95 18.84
CA LEU A 70 -9.25 3.54 19.17
C LEU A 70 -10.53 3.29 20.00
N GLY A 71 -11.00 4.30 20.74
CA GLY A 71 -12.22 4.23 21.54
C GLY A 71 -12.07 3.54 22.91
N VAL A 72 -10.85 3.18 23.31
CA VAL A 72 -10.56 2.71 24.67
C VAL A 72 -10.69 3.84 25.68
N LYS A 73 -10.91 3.51 26.96
CA LYS A 73 -11.07 4.52 28.02
C LYS A 73 -9.89 4.59 28.98
N LYS A 74 -8.95 3.64 28.90
CA LYS A 74 -7.72 3.68 29.69
C LYS A 74 -6.49 3.29 28.88
N ILE A 75 -5.34 3.82 29.27
CA ILE A 75 -4.02 3.40 28.79
C ILE A 75 -3.17 2.94 29.97
N ARG A 76 -2.64 1.72 29.90
CA ARG A 76 -1.75 1.16 30.93
C ARG A 76 -0.31 1.57 30.67
N LEU A 77 0.37 2.18 31.65
CA LEU A 77 1.73 2.70 31.52
C LEU A 77 2.61 2.28 32.71
N GLN A 78 3.91 2.14 32.47
CA GLN A 78 4.88 1.92 33.54
C GLN A 78 5.60 3.22 33.83
N ALA A 79 5.58 3.68 35.08
CA ALA A 79 6.04 5.02 35.45
C ALA A 79 7.56 5.19 35.40
N GLY A 80 8.34 4.10 35.41
CA GLY A 80 9.75 4.11 35.05
C GLY A 80 10.67 4.80 36.04
N TRP A 81 10.87 4.25 37.25
CA TRP A 81 11.71 4.88 38.28
C TRP A 81 13.11 5.26 37.75
N ALA A 82 13.81 4.33 37.11
CA ALA A 82 15.13 4.58 36.52
C ALA A 82 15.14 5.62 35.39
N LYS A 83 14.04 5.75 34.63
CA LYS A 83 13.94 6.75 33.56
C LYS A 83 13.70 8.15 34.13
N CYS A 84 12.85 8.24 35.15
CA CYS A 84 12.52 9.48 35.83
C CYS A 84 13.65 9.98 36.73
N GLU A 85 14.38 9.09 37.41
CA GLU A 85 15.42 9.48 38.36
C GLU A 85 16.80 9.00 37.90
N LYS A 86 17.51 9.88 37.19
CA LYS A 86 18.91 9.61 36.74
C LYS A 86 19.96 10.06 37.76
N LYS A 87 19.57 10.89 38.73
CA LYS A 87 20.41 11.38 39.82
C LYS A 87 19.58 11.34 41.11
N PRO A 88 20.15 10.91 42.25
CA PRO A 88 19.39 10.82 43.50
C PRO A 88 18.66 12.11 43.87
N GLY A 89 17.37 12.00 44.14
CA GLY A 89 16.44 13.08 44.51
C GLY A 89 16.07 14.03 43.37
N ARG A 90 16.48 13.78 42.11
CA ARG A 90 16.20 14.66 40.97
C ARG A 90 15.40 13.92 39.91
N TYR A 91 14.13 14.33 39.76
CA TYR A 91 13.19 13.70 38.86
C TYR A 91 12.98 14.49 37.56
N ASP A 92 13.03 13.80 36.43
CA ASP A 92 12.62 14.28 35.11
C ASP A 92 11.35 13.54 34.69
N TRP A 93 10.24 14.28 34.71
CA TRP A 93 8.91 13.76 34.39
C TRP A 93 8.48 14.04 32.95
N THR A 94 9.31 14.75 32.17
CA THR A 94 8.91 15.35 30.88
C THR A 94 8.26 14.34 29.94
N TRP A 95 8.83 13.14 29.84
CA TRP A 95 8.31 12.10 28.97
C TRP A 95 6.96 11.54 29.45
N LEU A 96 6.78 11.41 30.77
CA LEU A 96 5.55 10.86 31.36
C LEU A 96 4.44 11.93 31.37
N ASP A 97 4.80 13.20 31.55
CA ASP A 97 3.89 14.35 31.38
C ASP A 97 3.28 14.37 29.97
N GLU A 98 4.11 14.23 28.93
CA GLU A 98 3.62 14.19 27.54
C GLU A 98 2.56 13.10 27.35
N VAL A 99 2.81 11.90 27.87
CA VAL A 99 1.89 10.76 27.71
C VAL A 99 0.61 10.97 28.51
N VAL A 100 0.72 11.37 29.78
CA VAL A 100 -0.43 11.55 30.68
C VAL A 100 -1.36 12.66 30.18
N ASP A 101 -0.80 13.83 29.84
CA ASP A 101 -1.60 14.99 29.43
C ASP A 101 -2.27 14.78 28.08
N ASP A 102 -1.57 14.17 27.12
CA ASP A 102 -2.12 13.89 25.81
C ASP A 102 -3.19 12.78 25.86
N ALA A 103 -2.97 11.71 26.64
CA ALA A 103 -3.99 10.66 26.82
C ALA A 103 -5.28 11.24 27.40
N LEU A 104 -5.19 12.06 28.45
CA LEU A 104 -6.34 12.73 29.05
C LEU A 104 -7.02 13.67 28.07
N ALA A 105 -6.25 14.47 27.32
CA ALA A 105 -6.78 15.32 26.27
C ALA A 105 -7.59 14.51 25.25
N GLN A 106 -7.15 13.30 24.91
CA GLN A 106 -7.85 12.39 23.99
C GLN A 106 -9.05 11.66 24.62
N GLY A 107 -9.34 11.86 25.90
CA GLY A 107 -10.44 11.21 26.62
C GLY A 107 -10.10 9.81 27.13
N VAL A 108 -8.81 9.51 27.30
CA VAL A 108 -8.28 8.23 27.78
C VAL A 108 -7.59 8.43 29.13
N ALA A 109 -8.05 7.75 30.17
CA ALA A 109 -7.49 7.89 31.50
C ALA A 109 -6.20 7.07 31.66
N PRO A 110 -5.09 7.64 32.17
CA PRO A 110 -3.91 6.87 32.48
C PRO A 110 -4.15 5.95 33.68
N TRP A 111 -3.68 4.72 33.54
CA TRP A 111 -3.51 3.75 34.60
C TRP A 111 -2.01 3.52 34.75
N LEU A 112 -1.42 4.02 35.84
CA LEU A 112 0.03 4.04 36.04
C LEU A 112 0.49 2.91 36.94
N GLU A 113 1.58 2.26 36.54
CA GLU A 113 2.23 1.22 37.32
C GLU A 113 3.54 1.73 37.94
N THR A 114 3.73 1.51 39.24
CA THR A 114 5.02 1.77 39.91
C THR A 114 5.99 0.62 39.65
N SER A 115 6.75 0.72 38.56
CA SER A 115 7.80 -0.22 38.14
C SER A 115 8.90 0.51 37.36
N TYR A 116 10.08 -0.06 37.11
CA TYR A 116 10.74 -1.11 37.89
C TYR A 116 11.75 -0.47 38.86
N GLY A 117 12.79 -1.20 39.27
CA GLY A 117 13.86 -0.70 40.12
C GLY A 117 14.72 0.39 39.48
N ASN A 118 15.64 0.94 40.28
CA ASN A 118 16.59 1.95 39.82
C ASN A 118 18.04 1.56 40.21
N PRO A 119 18.87 1.17 39.22
CA PRO A 119 20.24 0.70 39.47
C PRO A 119 21.20 1.74 40.06
N ILE A 120 20.84 3.04 40.12
CA ILE A 120 21.69 4.05 40.76
C ILE A 120 21.75 3.88 42.28
N TYR A 121 20.81 3.13 42.85
CA TYR A 121 20.76 2.78 44.27
C TYR A 121 21.23 1.34 44.47
N GLU A 122 22.20 1.15 45.37
CA GLU A 122 22.56 -0.18 45.84
C GLU A 122 21.34 -0.86 46.45
N GLY A 123 21.00 -2.07 45.97
CA GLY A 123 19.77 -2.77 46.36
C GLY A 123 18.50 -2.25 45.69
N GLY A 124 18.55 -1.25 44.81
CA GLY A 124 17.40 -0.61 44.16
C GLY A 124 16.71 -1.42 43.06
N GLY A 125 17.19 -2.62 42.74
CA GLY A 125 16.66 -3.47 41.67
C GLY A 125 17.03 -2.98 40.26
N GLY A 126 16.67 -3.78 39.26
CA GLY A 126 16.89 -3.49 37.85
C GLY A 126 15.75 -2.71 37.20
N ALA A 127 16.06 -1.94 36.16
CA ALA A 127 15.08 -1.14 35.39
C ALA A 127 14.19 -1.97 34.44
N GLY A 128 14.35 -3.30 34.40
CA GLY A 128 13.65 -4.17 33.45
C GLY A 128 12.86 -5.29 34.12
N LEU A 129 12.10 -6.02 33.30
CA LEU A 129 11.26 -7.13 33.73
C LEU A 129 12.05 -8.15 34.57
N GLY A 130 11.54 -8.46 35.76
CA GLY A 130 12.19 -9.39 36.69
C GLY A 130 13.42 -8.82 37.40
N GLY A 131 13.66 -7.51 37.34
CA GLY A 131 14.82 -6.82 37.92
C GLY A 131 14.98 -6.91 39.45
N GLY A 132 14.02 -7.50 40.16
CA GLY A 132 14.01 -7.64 41.62
C GLY A 132 13.45 -6.40 42.33
N LEU A 133 12.84 -6.61 43.49
CA LEU A 133 12.31 -5.52 44.31
C LEU A 133 13.46 -4.69 44.94
N PRO A 134 13.24 -3.40 45.21
CA PRO A 134 14.14 -2.61 46.05
C PRO A 134 14.31 -3.25 47.44
N THR A 135 15.56 -3.31 47.91
CA THR A 135 15.95 -3.91 49.19
C THR A 135 16.97 -3.02 49.92
N GLY A 136 16.99 -3.10 51.25
CA GLY A 136 17.86 -2.27 52.08
C GLY A 136 17.29 -0.86 52.33
N GLU A 137 17.71 -0.26 53.43
CA GLU A 137 17.11 0.98 53.96
C GLU A 137 17.20 2.16 52.98
N LYS A 138 18.37 2.37 52.35
CA LYS A 138 18.59 3.48 51.43
C LYS A 138 17.74 3.38 50.16
N ALA A 139 17.69 2.21 49.52
CA ALA A 139 16.91 2.01 48.31
C ALA A 139 15.40 2.06 48.59
N LEU A 140 14.94 1.53 49.72
CA LEU A 140 13.54 1.62 50.14
C LEU A 140 13.13 3.06 50.48
N ALA A 141 14.01 3.84 51.13
CA ALA A 141 13.74 5.26 51.37
C ALA A 141 13.68 6.06 50.06
N ALA A 142 14.56 5.75 49.09
CA ALA A 142 14.54 6.38 47.77
C ALA A 142 13.28 5.99 46.96
N TRP A 143 12.88 4.72 47.03
CA TRP A 143 11.62 4.23 46.46
C TRP A 143 10.42 5.01 47.03
N ASP A 144 10.35 5.14 48.36
CA ASP A 144 9.25 5.86 49.01
C ASP A 144 9.17 7.31 48.58
N ALA A 145 10.32 7.99 48.51
CA ALA A 145 10.40 9.37 48.05
C ALA A 145 9.95 9.51 46.59
N TRP A 146 10.37 8.58 45.72
CA TRP A 146 9.96 8.58 44.33
C TRP A 146 8.46 8.31 44.16
N VAL A 147 7.90 7.32 44.87
CA VAL A 147 6.46 7.04 44.83
C VAL A 147 5.66 8.23 45.35
N ALA A 148 6.07 8.86 46.45
CA ALA A 148 5.41 10.05 46.95
C ALA A 148 5.47 11.21 45.95
N ALA A 149 6.62 11.43 45.30
CA ALA A 149 6.77 12.46 44.27
C ALA A 149 5.92 12.17 43.02
N LEU A 150 5.88 10.90 42.57
CA LEU A 150 5.09 10.45 41.44
C LEU A 150 3.59 10.69 41.69
N VAL A 151 3.07 10.21 42.83
CA VAL A 151 1.65 10.38 43.16
C VAL A 151 1.34 11.85 43.38
N GLY A 152 2.18 12.58 44.14
CA GLY A 152 2.00 14.01 44.38
C GLY A 152 1.90 14.82 43.09
N ARG A 153 2.66 14.45 42.05
CA ARG A 153 2.66 15.11 40.73
C ARG A 153 1.39 14.84 39.91
N TYR A 154 0.87 13.60 39.95
CA TYR A 154 -0.21 13.16 39.08
C TYR A 154 -1.55 12.94 39.79
N ARG A 155 -1.67 13.24 41.10
CA ARG A 155 -2.86 13.00 41.93
C ARG A 155 -4.16 13.65 41.43
N ASP A 156 -4.07 14.68 40.60
CA ASP A 156 -5.19 15.39 40.00
C ASP A 156 -5.65 14.79 38.67
N ARG A 157 -4.82 13.92 38.07
CA ARG A 157 -4.94 13.43 36.70
C ARG A 157 -5.01 11.90 36.61
N VAL A 158 -4.40 11.18 37.56
CA VAL A 158 -4.30 9.72 37.59
C VAL A 158 -4.93 9.20 38.88
N LEU A 159 -5.89 8.28 38.75
CA LEU A 159 -6.62 7.71 39.88
C LEU A 159 -6.41 6.20 40.05
N GLU A 160 -5.85 5.51 39.05
CA GLU A 160 -5.59 4.06 39.10
C GLU A 160 -4.09 3.80 39.12
N TRP A 161 -3.63 3.12 40.17
CA TRP A 161 -2.23 2.81 40.43
C TRP A 161 -2.04 1.31 40.57
N GLU A 162 -1.24 0.71 39.70
CA GLU A 162 -0.78 -0.68 39.84
C GLU A 162 0.60 -0.72 40.49
N ILE A 163 0.80 -1.64 41.43
CA ILE A 163 2.07 -1.74 42.14
C ILE A 163 2.82 -2.95 41.63
N TRP A 164 3.86 -2.70 40.83
CA TRP A 164 4.80 -3.68 40.29
C TRP A 164 4.23 -4.67 39.27
N ASN A 165 4.95 -4.85 38.16
CA ASN A 165 4.62 -5.85 37.14
C ASN A 165 5.18 -7.22 37.48
N GLU A 166 4.34 -8.26 37.43
CA GLU A 166 4.77 -9.67 37.39
C GLU A 166 5.84 -10.04 38.45
N PRO A 167 5.58 -9.79 39.75
CA PRO A 167 6.52 -10.07 40.82
C PRO A 167 6.88 -11.57 40.90
N ASP A 168 5.99 -12.44 40.42
CA ASP A 168 6.14 -13.90 40.40
C ASP A 168 7.16 -14.40 39.36
N LEU A 169 7.64 -13.56 38.44
CA LEU A 169 8.68 -13.95 37.48
C LEU A 169 10.08 -14.00 38.09
N ASN A 170 10.35 -13.22 39.14
CA ASN A 170 11.61 -13.31 39.85
C ASN A 170 11.46 -14.28 41.02
N LYS A 171 12.13 -15.43 40.95
CA LYS A 171 12.08 -16.47 41.99
C LYS A 171 12.56 -16.00 43.37
N LYS A 172 13.31 -14.89 43.46
CA LYS A 172 13.73 -14.28 44.72
C LYS A 172 12.65 -13.41 45.36
N ASN A 173 11.64 -12.98 44.61
CA ASN A 173 10.52 -12.23 45.13
C ASN A 173 9.48 -13.19 45.70
N THR A 174 9.62 -13.57 46.98
CA THR A 174 8.59 -14.38 47.61
C THR A 174 7.27 -13.60 47.70
N ALA A 175 6.13 -14.30 47.74
CA ALA A 175 4.83 -13.64 47.86
C ALA A 175 4.71 -12.80 49.15
N ALA A 176 5.40 -13.20 50.22
CA ALA A 176 5.46 -12.47 51.48
C ALA A 176 6.28 -11.16 51.35
N ASP A 177 7.44 -11.22 50.69
CA ASP A 177 8.27 -10.02 50.44
C ASP A 177 7.51 -9.01 49.58
N TYR A 178 6.84 -9.50 48.54
CA TYR A 178 6.01 -8.65 47.70
C TYR A 178 4.78 -8.11 48.45
N ALA A 179 4.14 -8.88 49.32
CA ALA A 179 3.05 -8.38 50.17
C ALA A 179 3.50 -7.21 51.07
N ALA A 180 4.67 -7.33 51.70
CA ALA A 180 5.24 -6.25 52.52
C ALA A 180 5.57 -5.00 51.67
N PHE A 181 6.19 -5.20 50.51
CA PHE A 181 6.49 -4.12 49.56
C PHE A 181 5.24 -3.44 49.01
N TYR A 182 4.21 -4.22 48.70
CA TYR A 182 2.92 -3.73 48.24
C TYR A 182 2.25 -2.87 49.29
N ILE A 183 2.15 -3.34 50.55
CA ILE A 183 1.56 -2.57 51.66
C ILE A 183 2.31 -1.24 51.81
N ARG A 184 3.64 -1.26 51.86
CA ARG A 184 4.48 -0.05 51.96
C ARG A 184 4.15 0.97 50.87
N THR A 185 4.13 0.52 49.62
CA THR A 185 3.88 1.38 48.45
C THR A 185 2.43 1.88 48.42
N ALA A 186 1.47 1.00 48.68
CA ALA A 186 0.04 1.29 48.73
C ALA A 186 -0.32 2.33 49.80
N GLU A 187 0.30 2.26 50.98
CA GLU A 187 0.09 3.23 52.05
C GLU A 187 0.61 4.62 51.68
N ILE A 188 1.74 4.69 50.96
CA ILE A 188 2.25 5.95 50.42
C ILE A 188 1.27 6.52 49.41
N ILE A 189 0.83 5.73 48.43
CA ILE A 189 -0.14 6.19 47.42
C ILE A 189 -1.44 6.64 48.10
N ARG A 190 -1.96 5.89 49.07
CA ARG A 190 -3.18 6.24 49.81
C ARG A 190 -3.01 7.51 50.64
N ARG A 191 -1.83 7.76 51.21
CA ARG A 191 -1.53 9.00 51.95
C ARG A 191 -1.53 10.21 51.02
N GLU A 192 -0.85 10.11 49.88
CA GLU A 192 -0.75 11.21 48.91
C GLU A 192 -2.06 11.43 48.13
N GLN A 193 -2.83 10.37 47.92
CA GLN A 193 -4.12 10.38 47.23
C GLN A 193 -5.13 9.43 47.92
N PRO A 194 -5.91 9.91 48.89
CA PRO A 194 -6.84 9.07 49.68
C PRO A 194 -7.88 8.30 48.86
N LYS A 195 -8.23 8.78 47.67
CA LYS A 195 -9.23 8.17 46.77
C LYS A 195 -8.61 7.33 45.63
N ALA A 196 -7.29 7.08 45.66
CA ALA A 196 -6.61 6.22 44.69
C ALA A 196 -7.28 4.83 44.62
N ARG A 197 -7.35 4.27 43.42
CA ARG A 197 -7.63 2.85 43.20
C ARG A 197 -6.31 2.11 43.07
N LEU A 198 -6.13 1.07 43.87
CA LEU A 198 -4.88 0.33 44.01
C LEU A 198 -5.02 -1.08 43.42
N LEU A 199 -4.19 -1.37 42.43
CA LEU A 199 -4.19 -2.61 41.68
C LEU A 199 -2.97 -3.43 42.06
N ALA A 200 -3.18 -4.73 42.30
CA ALA A 200 -2.15 -5.63 42.80
C ALA A 200 -1.75 -6.69 41.78
N LEU A 201 -0.51 -7.16 41.97
CA LEU A 201 0.11 -8.34 41.39
C LEU A 201 0.52 -8.24 39.92
N ALA A 202 -0.36 -7.87 38.99
CA ALA A 202 -0.07 -8.06 37.57
C ALA A 202 0.49 -9.47 37.28
N ILE A 203 -0.16 -10.51 37.82
CA ILE A 203 0.43 -11.86 37.95
C ILE A 203 0.65 -12.51 36.57
N ALA A 204 1.86 -13.00 36.30
CA ALA A 204 2.19 -13.68 35.04
C ALA A 204 1.65 -15.11 34.98
N GLY A 205 1.69 -15.82 36.11
CA GLY A 205 1.19 -17.19 36.23
C GLY A 205 -0.26 -17.24 36.69
N ILE A 206 -1.25 -17.14 35.79
CA ILE A 206 -2.68 -17.22 36.18
C ILE A 206 -3.08 -18.53 36.90
N GLY A 207 -2.29 -19.59 36.76
CA GLY A 207 -2.45 -20.85 37.48
C GLY A 207 -1.79 -20.90 38.86
N ASN A 208 -1.03 -19.87 39.24
CA ASN A 208 -0.26 -19.82 40.48
C ASN A 208 -1.12 -19.32 41.66
N THR A 209 -2.18 -20.07 41.96
CA THR A 209 -3.13 -19.72 43.04
C THR A 209 -2.46 -19.66 44.41
N ALA A 210 -1.41 -20.46 44.64
CA ALA A 210 -0.66 -20.48 45.89
C ALA A 210 0.10 -19.18 46.16
N TYR A 211 0.69 -18.58 45.11
CA TYR A 211 1.37 -17.28 45.24
C TYR A 211 0.37 -16.17 45.60
N VAL A 212 -0.78 -16.13 44.93
CA VAL A 212 -1.83 -15.14 45.21
C VAL A 212 -2.43 -15.31 46.61
N GLU A 213 -2.66 -16.55 47.05
CA GLU A 213 -3.10 -16.84 48.42
C GLU A 213 -2.05 -16.38 49.44
N SER A 214 -0.77 -16.65 49.17
CA SER A 214 0.35 -16.25 50.03
C SER A 214 0.60 -14.74 50.05
N PHE A 215 0.18 -14.02 49.02
CA PHE A 215 0.17 -12.56 48.98
C PHE A 215 -1.00 -11.99 49.79
N LEU A 216 -2.21 -12.50 49.60
CA LEU A 216 -3.42 -11.99 50.26
C LEU A 216 -3.44 -12.26 51.76
N LYS A 217 -2.87 -13.40 52.20
CA LYS A 217 -2.91 -13.80 53.62
C LYS A 217 -2.26 -12.75 54.54
N PRO A 218 -1.02 -12.28 54.33
CA PRO A 218 -0.44 -11.22 55.16
C PRO A 218 -1.24 -9.91 55.16
N LEU A 219 -1.84 -9.52 54.02
CA LEU A 219 -2.70 -8.33 53.97
C LEU A 219 -3.96 -8.53 54.83
N ALA A 220 -4.56 -9.72 54.81
CA ALA A 220 -5.71 -10.07 55.65
C ALA A 220 -5.36 -10.08 57.13
N ASP A 221 -4.27 -10.77 57.49
CA ASP A 221 -3.78 -10.88 58.87
C ASP A 221 -3.48 -9.49 59.47
N GLN A 222 -2.96 -8.56 58.66
CA GLN A 222 -2.66 -7.17 59.06
C GLN A 222 -3.84 -6.20 58.91
N LYS A 223 -5.03 -6.67 58.49
CA LYS A 223 -6.22 -5.84 58.22
C LYS A 223 -6.01 -4.76 57.14
N LYS A 224 -5.16 -5.05 56.16
CA LYS A 224 -4.75 -4.19 55.05
C LYS A 224 -5.39 -4.55 53.69
N LEU A 225 -6.35 -5.48 53.65
CA LEU A 225 -7.05 -5.84 52.38
C LEU A 225 -7.73 -4.65 51.71
N HIS A 226 -8.12 -3.61 52.45
CA HIS A 226 -8.68 -2.37 51.91
C HIS A 226 -7.70 -1.58 51.02
N LEU A 227 -6.43 -1.99 50.97
CA LEU A 227 -5.43 -1.45 50.05
C LEU A 227 -5.44 -2.15 48.68
N VAL A 228 -6.26 -3.19 48.46
CA VAL A 228 -6.38 -3.90 47.18
C VAL A 228 -7.78 -3.67 46.62
N ASP A 229 -7.88 -2.80 45.62
CA ASP A 229 -9.15 -2.52 44.94
C ASP A 229 -9.41 -3.51 43.79
N GLN A 230 -8.36 -4.06 43.18
CA GLN A 230 -8.45 -5.01 42.06
C GLN A 230 -7.14 -5.80 41.89
N ILE A 231 -7.23 -7.01 41.34
CA ILE A 231 -6.06 -7.84 41.00
C ILE A 231 -5.96 -7.96 39.48
N THR A 232 -4.76 -7.70 38.96
CA THR A 232 -4.47 -7.77 37.52
C THR A 232 -3.75 -9.05 37.17
N VAL A 233 -4.06 -9.61 35.99
CA VAL A 233 -3.58 -10.94 35.56
C VAL A 233 -3.13 -10.95 34.09
N HIS A 234 -2.03 -11.64 33.79
CA HIS A 234 -1.48 -11.81 32.44
C HIS A 234 -1.45 -13.30 32.10
N GLY A 235 -2.27 -13.75 31.15
CA GLY A 235 -2.34 -15.16 30.78
C GLY A 235 -2.31 -15.30 29.27
N TYR A 236 -1.21 -15.83 28.73
CA TYR A 236 -0.97 -15.97 27.28
C TYR A 236 -1.13 -17.43 26.80
N PRO A 237 -2.35 -17.99 26.74
CA PRO A 237 -2.58 -19.29 26.13
C PRO A 237 -2.53 -19.18 24.59
N GLU A 238 -2.21 -20.28 23.91
CA GLU A 238 -2.35 -20.35 22.45
C GLU A 238 -3.81 -20.18 22.01
N ASN A 239 -4.75 -20.83 22.71
CA ASN A 239 -6.19 -20.60 22.56
C ASN A 239 -6.68 -19.63 23.66
N PRO A 240 -7.14 -18.41 23.32
CA PRO A 240 -7.54 -17.39 24.30
C PRO A 240 -8.65 -17.88 25.25
N ASP A 241 -9.55 -18.74 24.77
CA ASP A 241 -10.69 -19.25 25.53
C ASP A 241 -10.30 -20.26 26.62
N SER A 242 -9.08 -20.80 26.57
CA SER A 242 -8.64 -21.80 27.55
C SER A 242 -8.24 -21.23 28.92
N SER A 243 -8.20 -19.89 29.06
CA SER A 243 -7.83 -19.23 30.32
C SER A 243 -8.91 -19.29 31.40
N TYR A 244 -10.19 -19.28 31.03
CA TYR A 244 -11.28 -19.01 31.97
C TYR A 244 -11.46 -20.06 33.08
N PRO A 245 -11.32 -21.39 32.84
CA PRO A 245 -11.35 -22.37 33.92
C PRO A 245 -10.26 -22.14 34.97
N THR A 246 -9.07 -21.69 34.55
CA THR A 246 -7.95 -21.38 35.43
C THR A 246 -8.20 -20.07 36.18
N LEU A 247 -8.68 -19.04 35.49
CA LEU A 247 -9.07 -17.76 36.11
C LEU A 247 -10.19 -17.93 37.15
N ALA A 248 -11.15 -18.83 36.90
CA ALA A 248 -12.20 -19.13 37.86
C ALA A 248 -11.65 -19.74 39.16
N LYS A 249 -10.60 -20.57 39.08
CA LYS A 249 -9.91 -21.10 40.27
C LYS A 249 -9.18 -19.98 41.03
N LEU A 250 -8.51 -19.09 40.31
CA LEU A 250 -7.84 -17.93 40.90
C LEU A 250 -8.83 -17.00 41.60
N LEU A 251 -9.94 -16.66 40.93
CA LEU A 251 -11.00 -15.81 41.48
C LEU A 251 -11.63 -16.44 42.74
N LYS A 252 -11.79 -17.77 42.79
CA LYS A 252 -12.24 -18.46 44.01
C LYS A 252 -11.29 -18.22 45.18
N VAL A 253 -9.98 -18.22 44.95
CA VAL A 253 -8.99 -17.92 45.99
C VAL A 253 -9.09 -16.47 46.45
N VAL A 254 -9.17 -15.52 45.52
CA VAL A 254 -9.34 -14.09 45.86
C VAL A 254 -10.60 -13.87 46.71
N ARG A 255 -11.71 -14.48 46.31
CA ARG A 255 -13.01 -14.37 47.00
C ARG A 255 -13.04 -15.00 48.40
N LYS A 256 -12.07 -15.85 48.77
CA LYS A 256 -11.92 -16.31 50.16
C LYS A 256 -11.56 -15.15 51.10
N TYR A 257 -10.85 -14.14 50.59
CA TYR A 257 -10.34 -13.02 51.37
C TYR A 257 -11.27 -11.80 51.31
N ASP A 258 -11.68 -11.40 50.10
CA ASP A 258 -12.69 -10.37 49.93
C ASP A 258 -13.50 -10.63 48.65
N PRO A 259 -14.83 -10.85 48.73
CA PRO A 259 -15.65 -11.11 47.56
C PRO A 259 -15.78 -9.90 46.62
N LYS A 260 -15.40 -8.69 47.06
CA LYS A 260 -15.51 -7.44 46.29
C LYS A 260 -14.32 -7.19 45.38
N ILE A 261 -13.19 -7.87 45.57
CA ILE A 261 -11.98 -7.68 44.73
C ILE A 261 -12.19 -8.36 43.38
N PRO A 262 -12.31 -7.61 42.26
CA PRO A 262 -12.44 -8.19 40.95
C PRO A 262 -11.07 -8.56 40.36
N LEU A 263 -11.09 -9.40 39.31
CA LEU A 263 -9.95 -9.58 38.42
C LEU A 263 -10.06 -8.61 37.23
N ARG A 264 -8.90 -8.13 36.76
CA ARG A 264 -8.76 -7.40 35.48
C ARG A 264 -7.67 -8.08 34.66
N GLN A 265 -7.88 -8.22 33.37
CA GLN A 265 -6.83 -8.65 32.46
C GLN A 265 -5.89 -7.43 32.21
N GLY A 266 -4.59 -7.57 32.52
CA GLY A 266 -3.65 -6.44 32.57
C GLY A 266 -2.67 -6.30 31.39
N GLU A 267 -2.37 -7.38 30.68
CA GLU A 267 -1.43 -7.41 29.54
C GLU A 267 -1.70 -8.67 28.69
N ASN A 268 -2.43 -8.57 27.57
CA ASN A 268 -2.56 -9.68 26.61
C ASN A 268 -2.76 -9.28 25.16
N GLY A 269 -2.25 -10.13 24.27
CA GLY A 269 -2.42 -9.98 22.83
C GLY A 269 -1.62 -11.05 22.09
N ALA A 270 -1.98 -11.28 20.83
CA ALA A 270 -1.25 -12.19 19.97
C ALA A 270 -0.23 -11.46 19.07
N PRO A 271 0.92 -12.07 18.76
CA PRO A 271 1.83 -11.49 17.78
C PRO A 271 1.22 -11.52 16.38
N SER A 272 1.62 -10.64 15.47
CA SER A 272 1.15 -10.67 14.07
C SER A 272 2.12 -11.34 13.08
N THR A 273 3.37 -11.49 13.47
CA THR A 273 4.46 -12.15 12.71
C THR A 273 5.45 -12.79 13.68
N LYS A 274 6.60 -13.30 13.20
CA LYS A 274 7.68 -13.79 14.07
C LYS A 274 8.01 -12.73 15.14
N THR A 275 7.99 -13.16 16.39
CA THR A 275 8.05 -12.27 17.56
C THR A 275 9.02 -12.77 18.61
N VAL A 276 9.39 -11.91 19.55
CA VAL A 276 10.01 -12.27 20.82
C VAL A 276 8.97 -12.28 21.96
N GLY A 277 9.28 -13.00 23.04
CA GLY A 277 8.44 -13.09 24.23
C GLY A 277 7.29 -14.09 24.15
N ALA A 278 6.22 -13.84 24.90
CA ALA A 278 5.06 -14.73 25.01
C ALA A 278 4.45 -15.04 23.63
N LEU A 279 3.93 -16.26 23.44
CA LEU A 279 3.36 -16.74 22.17
C LEU A 279 4.33 -16.71 20.96
N SER A 280 5.65 -16.66 21.16
CA SER A 280 6.64 -16.69 20.06
C SER A 280 6.62 -17.97 19.20
N LYS A 281 6.04 -19.05 19.72
CA LYS A 281 5.86 -20.33 19.01
C LYS A 281 4.53 -20.42 18.25
N LEU A 282 3.59 -19.49 18.50
CA LEU A 282 2.30 -19.48 17.84
C LEU A 282 2.49 -19.16 16.36
N LYS A 283 1.96 -20.01 15.47
CA LYS A 283 1.88 -19.69 14.04
C LYS A 283 0.91 -18.53 13.88
N THR A 284 1.38 -17.41 13.36
CA THR A 284 0.60 -16.17 13.40
C THR A 284 0.61 -15.39 12.09
N SER A 285 -0.41 -14.54 11.96
CA SER A 285 -0.66 -13.55 10.92
C SER A 285 -1.42 -12.38 11.56
N GLU A 286 -1.62 -11.26 10.85
CA GLU A 286 -2.52 -10.20 11.34
C GLU A 286 -3.97 -10.66 11.50
N THR A 287 -4.42 -11.62 10.69
CA THR A 287 -5.76 -12.20 10.82
C THR A 287 -5.87 -12.99 12.12
N VAL A 288 -4.88 -13.85 12.42
CA VAL A 288 -4.83 -14.63 13.66
C VAL A 288 -4.75 -13.70 14.87
N GLN A 289 -3.92 -12.64 14.81
CA GLN A 289 -3.86 -11.62 15.86
C GLN A 289 -5.23 -11.01 16.13
N ALA A 290 -5.90 -10.47 15.10
CA ALA A 290 -7.19 -9.81 15.26
C ALA A 290 -8.24 -10.74 15.87
N LYS A 291 -8.31 -12.01 15.43
CA LYS A 291 -9.25 -12.99 15.99
C LYS A 291 -8.92 -13.34 17.43
N TRP A 292 -7.65 -13.51 17.75
CA TRP A 292 -7.18 -13.84 19.09
C TRP A 292 -7.53 -12.71 20.06
N ASP A 293 -7.21 -11.46 19.71
CA ASP A 293 -7.50 -10.27 20.52
C ASP A 293 -9.02 -10.10 20.73
N LEU A 294 -9.82 -10.25 19.67
CA LEU A 294 -11.29 -10.20 19.78
C LEU A 294 -11.86 -11.26 20.71
N ARG A 295 -11.42 -12.52 20.57
CA ARG A 295 -11.88 -13.63 21.45
C ARG A 295 -11.49 -13.39 22.90
N ARG A 296 -10.32 -12.80 23.13
CA ARG A 296 -9.89 -12.43 24.47
C ARG A 296 -10.76 -11.31 25.05
N MET A 297 -10.92 -10.19 24.33
CA MET A 297 -11.75 -9.07 24.78
C MET A 297 -13.19 -9.49 25.09
N MET A 298 -13.84 -10.21 24.16
CA MET A 298 -15.25 -10.58 24.33
C MET A 298 -15.43 -11.68 25.37
N GLY A 299 -14.45 -12.57 25.55
CA GLY A 299 -14.51 -13.58 26.60
C GLY A 299 -14.25 -13.00 27.98
N ASP A 300 -13.34 -12.03 28.13
CA ASP A 300 -13.11 -11.33 29.41
C ASP A 300 -14.38 -10.57 29.82
N LEU A 301 -15.00 -9.82 28.89
CA LEU A 301 -16.28 -9.16 29.15
C LEU A 301 -17.41 -10.15 29.48
N GLY A 302 -17.43 -11.30 28.81
CA GLY A 302 -18.35 -12.41 29.10
C GLY A 302 -18.19 -13.02 30.51
N HIS A 303 -17.08 -12.75 31.18
CA HIS A 303 -16.80 -13.15 32.56
C HIS A 303 -16.76 -11.97 33.54
N ASP A 304 -17.34 -10.82 33.16
CA ASP A 304 -17.38 -9.59 33.96
C ASP A 304 -15.97 -9.04 34.31
N MET A 305 -15.00 -9.21 33.41
CA MET A 305 -13.63 -8.72 33.54
C MET A 305 -13.33 -7.56 32.57
N GLU A 306 -12.66 -6.52 33.07
CA GLU A 306 -12.03 -5.49 32.23
C GLU A 306 -10.84 -6.10 31.45
N SER A 307 -10.61 -5.61 30.22
CA SER A 307 -9.60 -6.17 29.30
C SER A 307 -8.62 -5.11 28.79
N ASN A 308 -7.33 -5.46 28.73
CA ASN A 308 -6.24 -4.63 28.23
C ASN A 308 -5.56 -5.27 27.01
N VAL A 309 -5.70 -4.62 25.85
CA VAL A 309 -5.04 -5.07 24.62
C VAL A 309 -3.56 -4.66 24.66
N PHE A 310 -2.67 -5.64 24.77
CA PHE A 310 -1.23 -5.49 24.70
C PHE A 310 -0.78 -5.63 23.25
N THR A 311 -0.41 -4.56 22.56
CA THR A 311 -0.27 -3.17 23.01
C THR A 311 -0.58 -2.22 21.85
N LEU A 312 -0.59 -0.89 22.03
CA LEU A 312 -0.96 0.00 20.92
C LEU A 312 0.07 -0.06 19.77
N MET A 313 1.37 -0.06 20.07
CA MET A 313 2.45 -0.01 19.08
C MET A 313 3.40 -1.21 19.21
N GLU A 314 3.91 -1.74 18.11
CA GLU A 314 4.95 -2.78 18.18
C GLU A 314 6.18 -2.29 18.95
N LEU A 315 6.77 -3.19 19.76
CA LEU A 315 7.85 -2.83 20.67
C LEU A 315 9.18 -3.36 20.13
N ARG A 316 10.20 -2.50 20.10
CA ARG A 316 11.58 -2.90 19.82
C ARG A 316 12.33 -3.13 21.12
N TYR A 317 12.37 -4.39 21.56
CA TYR A 317 13.18 -4.78 22.71
C TYR A 317 14.66 -4.80 22.33
N ARG A 318 15.51 -4.24 23.21
CA ARG A 318 16.96 -4.14 23.01
C ARG A 318 17.69 -4.88 24.13
N GLY A 319 18.54 -5.84 23.76
CA GLY A 319 19.37 -6.59 24.70
C GLY A 319 18.71 -7.80 25.39
N GLY A 320 19.55 -8.73 25.84
CA GLY A 320 19.15 -9.94 26.57
C GLY A 320 18.40 -10.97 25.72
N ARG A 321 17.73 -11.92 26.40
CA ARG A 321 16.99 -13.04 25.77
C ARG A 321 15.75 -12.61 24.96
N MET A 322 15.36 -11.34 25.03
CA MET A 322 14.19 -10.79 24.38
C MET A 322 14.56 -9.75 23.30
N ASP A 323 15.82 -9.68 22.87
CA ASP A 323 16.21 -8.78 21.79
C ASP A 323 15.48 -9.14 20.49
N GLY A 324 14.66 -8.22 20.00
CA GLY A 324 13.88 -8.38 18.78
C GLY A 324 12.67 -7.47 18.72
N TRP A 325 11.81 -7.72 17.75
CA TRP A 325 10.50 -7.07 17.65
C TRP A 325 9.46 -7.90 18.38
N ASN A 326 8.75 -7.29 19.32
CA ASN A 326 7.52 -7.83 19.88
C ASN A 326 6.34 -7.33 19.04
N THR A 327 5.85 -8.21 18.18
CA THR A 327 4.88 -7.87 17.12
C THR A 327 3.43 -7.90 17.57
N LYS A 328 3.17 -7.88 18.89
CA LYS A 328 1.82 -7.85 19.49
C LYS A 328 1.13 -6.49 19.36
N GLY A 329 1.88 -5.43 19.07
CA GLY A 329 1.32 -4.11 18.81
C GLY A 329 0.22 -4.15 17.74
N ILE A 330 -0.90 -3.46 17.96
CA ILE A 330 -1.99 -3.35 16.97
C ILE A 330 -1.70 -2.29 15.89
N LEU A 331 -0.66 -1.49 16.07
CA LEU A 331 0.00 -0.68 15.03
C LEU A 331 1.33 -1.32 14.64
N LYS A 332 1.63 -1.38 13.35
CA LYS A 332 2.90 -1.86 12.79
C LYS A 332 3.96 -0.76 12.96
N ALA A 333 5.11 -1.10 13.53
CA ALA A 333 6.24 -0.19 13.63
C ALA A 333 7.18 -0.33 12.41
N ALA A 334 7.60 0.82 11.87
CA ALA A 334 8.73 0.93 10.96
C ALA A 334 10.06 0.73 11.74
N PRO A 335 11.20 0.50 11.05
CA PRO A 335 12.50 0.30 11.71
C PRO A 335 12.93 1.43 12.66
N ASP A 336 12.47 2.67 12.42
CA ASP A 336 12.71 3.86 13.24
C ASP A 336 11.68 4.07 14.37
N MET A 337 10.79 3.09 14.59
CA MET A 337 9.69 3.12 15.56
C MET A 337 8.61 4.18 15.26
N THR A 338 8.53 4.69 14.01
CA THR A 338 7.35 5.41 13.51
C THR A 338 6.23 4.42 13.12
N VAL A 339 4.98 4.88 13.05
CA VAL A 339 3.86 4.04 12.63
C VAL A 339 3.92 3.81 11.12
N GLU A 340 4.19 2.56 10.72
CA GLU A 340 4.13 2.16 9.31
C GLU A 340 2.67 2.11 8.82
N ARG A 341 1.79 1.50 9.62
CA ARG A 341 0.33 1.43 9.39
C ARG A 341 -0.41 0.81 10.58
N PRO A 342 -1.73 1.03 10.72
CA PRO A 342 -2.58 0.19 11.57
C PRO A 342 -2.69 -1.25 11.05
N LYS A 343 -2.75 -2.23 11.96
CA LYS A 343 -2.99 -3.64 11.62
C LYS A 343 -4.48 -3.97 11.63
N GLN A 344 -4.86 -5.15 11.14
CA GLN A 344 -6.25 -5.63 11.23
C GLN A 344 -6.82 -5.57 12.65
N ALA A 345 -6.00 -5.89 13.66
CA ALA A 345 -6.39 -5.85 15.07
C ALA A 345 -6.81 -4.45 15.54
N TYR A 346 -6.22 -3.36 15.02
CA TYR A 346 -6.61 -2.00 15.37
C TYR A 346 -8.08 -1.72 15.04
N TYR A 347 -8.49 -2.06 13.81
CA TYR A 347 -9.87 -1.88 13.36
C TYR A 347 -10.83 -2.84 14.07
N ALA A 348 -10.39 -4.07 14.36
CA ALA A 348 -11.18 -5.04 15.11
C ALA A 348 -11.49 -4.52 16.53
N VAL A 349 -10.49 -3.96 17.23
CA VAL A 349 -10.66 -3.34 18.54
C VAL A 349 -11.60 -2.12 18.44
N GLN A 350 -11.48 -1.28 17.42
CA GLN A 350 -12.41 -0.16 17.18
C GLN A 350 -13.87 -0.61 17.04
N ASN A 351 -14.12 -1.74 16.38
CA ASN A 351 -15.48 -2.27 16.24
C ASN A 351 -16.04 -2.71 17.61
N VAL A 352 -15.21 -3.28 18.48
CA VAL A 352 -15.61 -3.64 19.85
C VAL A 352 -15.92 -2.41 20.67
N THR A 353 -15.01 -1.43 20.73
CA THR A 353 -15.18 -0.20 21.53
C THR A 353 -16.35 0.66 21.03
N ALA A 354 -16.67 0.58 19.74
CA ALA A 354 -17.82 1.27 19.16
C ALA A 354 -19.19 0.69 19.56
N ILE A 355 -19.26 -0.59 19.93
CA ILE A 355 -20.53 -1.25 20.30
C ILE A 355 -20.63 -1.47 21.81
N PHE A 356 -19.55 -1.96 22.42
CA PHE A 356 -19.53 -2.37 23.81
C PHE A 356 -18.93 -1.26 24.68
N ASP A 357 -19.77 -0.51 25.37
CA ASP A 357 -19.36 0.45 26.39
C ASP A 357 -20.08 0.16 27.71
N SER A 358 -19.91 1.02 28.73
CA SER A 358 -20.51 0.80 30.06
C SER A 358 -22.04 0.85 30.08
N THR A 359 -22.71 1.17 28.97
CA THR A 359 -24.18 1.14 28.89
C THR A 359 -24.73 -0.28 28.71
N LEU A 360 -23.88 -1.24 28.34
CA LEU A 360 -24.24 -2.65 28.15
C LEU A 360 -23.81 -3.49 29.35
N ALA A 361 -24.81 -4.03 30.07
CA ALA A 361 -24.58 -4.95 31.18
C ALA A 361 -24.75 -6.41 30.72
N ARG A 362 -23.90 -7.32 31.22
CA ARG A 362 -24.01 -8.76 30.91
C ARG A 362 -25.32 -9.35 31.44
N VAL A 363 -25.97 -10.18 30.63
CA VAL A 363 -27.17 -10.93 31.01
C VAL A 363 -26.74 -12.24 31.68
N ALA A 364 -26.93 -12.35 32.99
CA ALA A 364 -26.41 -13.45 33.79
C ALA A 364 -27.09 -14.80 33.51
N ASP A 365 -28.37 -14.79 33.16
CA ASP A 365 -29.24 -15.93 32.87
C ASP A 365 -29.38 -16.24 31.36
N PHE A 366 -28.51 -15.65 30.53
CA PHE A 366 -28.45 -15.93 29.10
C PHE A 366 -28.05 -17.38 28.82
N ALA A 367 -28.75 -18.03 27.88
CA ALA A 367 -28.33 -19.30 27.33
C ALA A 367 -28.45 -19.31 25.80
N CYS A 368 -27.53 -20.01 25.16
CA CYS A 368 -27.49 -20.21 23.71
C CYS A 368 -27.45 -21.71 23.42
N LYS A 369 -28.44 -22.23 22.70
CA LYS A 369 -28.40 -23.58 22.09
C LYS A 369 -28.07 -23.43 20.61
N ALA A 370 -27.15 -24.25 20.11
CA ALA A 370 -26.71 -24.25 18.71
C ALA A 370 -26.57 -25.69 18.18
N ASP A 371 -26.86 -25.90 16.91
CA ASP A 371 -26.69 -27.19 16.21
C ASP A 371 -25.30 -27.31 15.55
N LEU A 372 -24.25 -27.20 16.36
CA LEU A 372 -22.86 -27.24 15.92
C LEU A 372 -22.14 -28.47 16.46
N ASP A 373 -21.18 -28.99 15.69
CA ASP A 373 -20.27 -30.08 16.06
C ASP A 373 -19.04 -29.60 16.86
N GLN A 374 -18.93 -28.29 17.08
CA GLN A 374 -17.82 -27.63 17.77
C GLN A 374 -18.31 -26.73 18.92
N PRO A 375 -17.49 -26.56 19.98
CA PRO A 375 -17.81 -25.63 21.06
C PRO A 375 -18.02 -24.20 20.56
N LEU A 376 -19.12 -23.58 21.01
CA LEU A 376 -19.48 -22.20 20.74
C LEU A 376 -19.39 -21.41 22.04
N ALA A 377 -18.61 -20.33 22.05
CA ALA A 377 -18.68 -19.33 23.11
C ALA A 377 -19.80 -18.34 22.78
N ALA A 378 -20.65 -18.06 23.77
CA ALA A 378 -21.81 -17.20 23.61
C ALA A 378 -22.06 -16.39 24.89
N TYR A 379 -22.22 -15.08 24.74
CA TYR A 379 -22.55 -14.15 25.83
C TYR A 379 -23.56 -13.13 25.33
N ALA A 380 -24.36 -12.57 26.23
CA ALA A 380 -25.31 -11.52 25.90
C ALA A 380 -25.25 -10.33 26.85
N TYR A 381 -25.69 -9.20 26.31
CA TYR A 381 -25.61 -7.89 26.94
C TYR A 381 -26.90 -7.13 26.69
N LYS A 382 -27.29 -6.31 27.66
CA LYS A 382 -28.52 -5.53 27.63
C LYS A 382 -28.26 -4.10 28.08
N ARG A 383 -28.79 -3.14 27.33
CA ARG A 383 -28.83 -1.72 27.70
C ARG A 383 -30.08 -1.43 28.51
N ALA A 384 -30.05 -0.37 29.32
CA ALA A 384 -31.16 0.00 30.20
C ALA A 384 -32.51 0.19 29.48
N ASP A 385 -32.49 0.58 28.20
CA ASP A 385 -33.68 0.73 27.35
C ASP A 385 -34.22 -0.59 26.76
N GLY A 386 -33.59 -1.72 27.08
CA GLY A 386 -33.99 -3.05 26.64
C GLY A 386 -33.28 -3.56 25.39
N ALA A 387 -32.49 -2.72 24.70
CA ALA A 387 -31.75 -3.15 23.51
C ALA A 387 -30.69 -4.21 23.87
N CYS A 388 -30.63 -5.29 23.09
CA CYS A 388 -29.80 -6.47 23.39
C CYS A 388 -28.73 -6.71 22.33
N ALA A 389 -27.61 -7.31 22.72
CA ALA A 389 -26.59 -7.85 21.84
C ALA A 389 -26.12 -9.23 22.33
N ALA A 390 -25.85 -10.16 21.42
CA ALA A 390 -25.31 -11.48 21.71
C ALA A 390 -24.06 -11.75 20.86
N THR A 391 -22.94 -12.07 21.50
CA THR A 391 -21.65 -12.33 20.85
C THR A 391 -21.41 -13.83 20.73
N LEU A 392 -20.91 -14.30 19.59
CA LEU A 392 -20.82 -15.72 19.23
C LEU A 392 -19.51 -16.04 18.48
N TRP A 393 -18.81 -17.12 18.82
CA TRP A 393 -17.69 -17.65 18.03
C TRP A 393 -17.38 -19.12 18.34
N LEU A 394 -16.78 -19.83 17.37
CA LEU A 394 -16.26 -21.18 17.57
C LEU A 394 -15.00 -21.10 18.46
N SER A 395 -15.08 -21.65 19.67
CA SER A 395 -14.04 -21.52 20.71
C SER A 395 -13.15 -22.76 20.85
N GLY A 396 -13.53 -23.87 20.22
CA GLY A 396 -12.88 -25.17 20.41
C GLY A 396 -11.44 -25.29 19.90
N ARG A 397 -10.96 -24.35 19.08
CA ARG A 397 -9.62 -24.39 18.47
C ARG A 397 -8.90 -23.05 18.58
N VAL A 398 -7.57 -23.08 18.41
CA VAL A 398 -6.73 -21.90 18.22
C VAL A 398 -7.21 -21.16 16.96
N PRO A 399 -7.33 -19.81 16.97
CA PRO A 399 -7.70 -19.05 15.78
C PRO A 399 -6.77 -19.32 14.59
N ALA A 400 -7.34 -19.45 13.39
CA ALA A 400 -6.60 -19.71 12.16
C ALA A 400 -6.83 -18.60 11.12
N ASP A 401 -6.08 -18.58 10.03
CA ASP A 401 -6.30 -17.62 8.93
C ASP A 401 -7.63 -17.81 8.18
N ALA A 402 -8.15 -19.05 8.18
CA ALA A 402 -9.38 -19.39 7.48
C ALA A 402 -10.56 -18.54 7.96
N SER A 403 -11.33 -17.94 7.06
CA SER A 403 -12.47 -17.08 7.39
C SER A 403 -13.81 -17.69 6.96
N ASP A 404 -13.82 -19.01 6.75
CA ASP A 404 -14.99 -19.76 6.37
C ASP A 404 -16.01 -19.75 7.49
N LYS A 405 -17.27 -19.49 7.15
CA LYS A 405 -18.37 -19.42 8.12
C LYS A 405 -19.22 -20.67 8.06
N THR A 406 -19.49 -21.24 9.23
CA THR A 406 -20.44 -22.33 9.44
C THR A 406 -21.80 -21.73 9.78
N PRO A 407 -22.86 -22.04 9.01
CA PRO A 407 -24.22 -21.65 9.38
C PRO A 407 -24.67 -22.42 10.62
N ALA A 408 -25.26 -21.73 11.58
CA ALA A 408 -25.77 -22.31 12.83
C ALA A 408 -27.22 -21.89 13.08
N ASN A 409 -28.08 -22.84 13.42
CA ASN A 409 -29.39 -22.58 13.97
C ASN A 409 -29.27 -22.35 15.48
N LEU A 410 -29.73 -21.21 15.96
CA LEU A 410 -29.54 -20.75 17.33
C LEU A 410 -30.86 -20.57 18.05
N THR A 411 -30.90 -20.91 19.33
CA THR A 411 -31.95 -20.48 20.27
C THR A 411 -31.31 -19.70 21.40
N LEU A 412 -31.65 -18.41 21.50
CA LEU A 412 -31.14 -17.48 22.49
C LEU A 412 -32.23 -17.20 23.54
N THR A 413 -31.95 -17.45 24.81
CA THR A 413 -32.86 -17.16 25.93
C THR A 413 -32.34 -15.99 26.77
N GLY A 414 -33.23 -15.22 27.38
CA GLY A 414 -32.86 -14.05 28.21
C GLY A 414 -32.63 -12.75 27.42
N VAL A 415 -32.65 -12.81 26.08
CA VAL A 415 -32.60 -11.65 25.18
C VAL A 415 -33.76 -11.65 24.19
N LYS A 416 -34.20 -10.44 23.81
CA LYS A 416 -35.21 -10.23 22.78
C LYS A 416 -34.71 -9.16 21.81
N PHE A 417 -35.02 -9.34 20.53
CA PHE A 417 -34.66 -8.41 19.46
C PHE A 417 -35.91 -7.95 18.72
N THR A 418 -35.87 -6.73 18.20
CA THR A 418 -36.91 -6.14 17.35
C THR A 418 -36.40 -6.02 15.91
N GLU A 419 -35.21 -5.45 15.72
CA GLU A 419 -34.54 -5.34 14.42
C GLU A 419 -33.09 -5.88 14.51
N PRO A 420 -32.92 -7.22 14.57
CA PRO A 420 -31.60 -7.82 14.78
C PRO A 420 -30.72 -7.71 13.52
N LEU A 421 -29.48 -7.32 13.76
CA LEU A 421 -28.40 -7.24 12.78
C LEU A 421 -27.35 -8.30 13.07
N TRP A 422 -26.68 -8.78 12.03
CA TRP A 422 -25.48 -9.59 12.14
C TRP A 422 -24.25 -8.70 11.91
N VAL A 423 -23.30 -8.72 12.84
CA VAL A 423 -22.07 -7.91 12.81
C VAL A 423 -20.84 -8.81 12.91
N ASP A 424 -19.88 -8.64 12.00
CA ASP A 424 -18.58 -9.30 12.09
C ASP A 424 -17.56 -8.34 12.73
N LEU A 425 -17.18 -8.59 14.00
CA LEU A 425 -16.31 -7.65 14.72
C LEU A 425 -14.89 -7.57 14.12
N ARG A 426 -14.46 -8.57 13.34
CA ARG A 426 -13.14 -8.53 12.68
C ARG A 426 -13.15 -7.57 11.50
N THR A 427 -14.19 -7.60 10.68
CA THR A 427 -14.26 -6.80 9.43
C THR A 427 -15.02 -5.49 9.60
N GLY A 428 -15.81 -5.40 10.68
CA GLY A 428 -16.77 -4.34 10.95
C GLY A 428 -18.03 -4.45 10.11
N GLU A 429 -18.21 -5.48 9.28
CA GLU A 429 -19.40 -5.60 8.42
C GLU A 429 -20.67 -5.73 9.24
N VAL A 430 -21.70 -4.97 8.85
CA VAL A 430 -23.04 -5.01 9.44
C VAL A 430 -24.03 -5.43 8.37
N ARG A 431 -24.79 -6.49 8.63
CA ARG A 431 -25.74 -7.10 7.70
C ARG A 431 -27.12 -7.24 8.33
N ALA A 432 -28.17 -7.09 7.53
CA ALA A 432 -29.53 -7.33 7.97
C ALA A 432 -29.79 -8.84 8.08
N ILE A 433 -30.36 -9.29 9.19
CA ILE A 433 -30.86 -10.67 9.30
C ILE A 433 -32.27 -10.68 8.67
N PRO A 434 -32.51 -11.46 7.59
CA PRO A 434 -33.83 -11.51 6.95
C PRO A 434 -34.94 -11.93 7.92
N ALA A 435 -36.14 -11.36 7.78
CA ALA A 435 -37.25 -11.60 8.71
C ALA A 435 -37.72 -13.07 8.75
N ASP A 436 -37.53 -13.82 7.66
CA ASP A 436 -37.80 -15.27 7.59
C ASP A 436 -36.76 -16.13 8.34
N ARG A 437 -35.62 -15.53 8.72
CA ARG A 437 -34.48 -16.22 9.35
C ARG A 437 -34.44 -16.12 10.86
N TRP A 438 -35.44 -15.49 11.48
CA TRP A 438 -35.54 -15.46 12.94
C TRP A 438 -36.99 -15.30 13.41
N LYS A 439 -37.27 -15.70 14.65
CA LYS A 439 -38.58 -15.54 15.29
C LYS A 439 -38.41 -15.18 16.76
N ALA A 440 -39.20 -14.21 17.24
CA ALA A 440 -39.34 -13.94 18.67
C ALA A 440 -40.32 -14.95 19.31
N GLY A 441 -40.00 -15.42 20.51
CA GLY A 441 -40.84 -16.28 21.34
C GLY A 441 -40.99 -15.72 22.76
N GLU A 442 -41.77 -16.42 23.59
CA GLU A 442 -42.19 -15.94 24.93
C GLU A 442 -40.98 -15.64 25.86
N GLY A 443 -39.91 -16.43 25.79
CA GLY A 443 -38.69 -16.31 26.61
C GLY A 443 -37.37 -16.07 25.86
N GLY A 444 -37.40 -15.82 24.55
CA GLY A 444 -36.18 -15.71 23.74
C GLY A 444 -36.41 -15.56 22.23
N CYS A 445 -35.36 -15.76 21.44
CA CYS A 445 -35.40 -15.70 19.97
C CYS A 445 -34.76 -16.94 19.35
N SER A 446 -35.33 -17.45 18.25
CA SER A 446 -34.70 -18.47 17.42
C SER A 446 -34.19 -17.86 16.12
N PHE A 447 -33.05 -18.33 15.64
CA PHE A 447 -32.39 -17.89 14.41
C PHE A 447 -32.01 -19.09 13.55
N GLN A 448 -32.05 -18.94 12.23
CA GLN A 448 -31.72 -19.99 11.27
C GLN A 448 -30.54 -19.61 10.38
N GLY A 449 -29.55 -20.50 10.31
CA GLY A 449 -28.38 -20.35 9.44
C GLY A 449 -27.52 -19.13 9.75
N VAL A 450 -27.35 -18.78 11.03
CA VAL A 450 -26.48 -17.68 11.48
C VAL A 450 -25.03 -17.99 11.14
N PRO A 451 -24.32 -17.14 10.40
CA PRO A 451 -22.94 -17.40 10.04
C PRO A 451 -22.01 -17.20 11.24
N VAL A 452 -21.37 -18.26 11.71
CA VAL A 452 -20.39 -18.22 12.80
C VAL A 452 -19.07 -18.85 12.39
N TYR A 453 -17.97 -18.41 12.99
CA TYR A 453 -16.64 -18.96 12.74
C TYR A 453 -15.73 -18.68 13.94
N ASP A 454 -14.43 -18.92 13.83
CA ASP A 454 -13.44 -18.79 14.91
C ASP A 454 -13.07 -17.33 15.28
N SER A 455 -13.96 -16.37 15.00
CA SER A 455 -13.88 -14.97 15.42
C SER A 455 -15.25 -14.48 15.90
N PRO A 456 -15.30 -13.54 16.87
CA PRO A 456 -16.55 -12.98 17.37
C PRO A 456 -17.40 -12.32 16.29
N VAL A 457 -18.63 -12.82 16.14
CA VAL A 457 -19.74 -12.14 15.47
C VAL A 457 -20.78 -11.71 16.51
N VAL A 458 -21.64 -10.75 16.18
CA VAL A 458 -22.67 -10.24 17.08
C VAL A 458 -24.03 -10.29 16.40
N ILE A 459 -25.04 -10.82 17.09
CA ILE A 459 -26.44 -10.51 16.80
C ILE A 459 -26.80 -9.32 17.69
N ALA A 460 -27.00 -8.15 17.11
CA ALA A 460 -27.21 -6.91 17.85
C ALA A 460 -28.51 -6.22 17.42
N GLU A 461 -29.23 -5.64 18.38
CA GLU A 461 -30.28 -4.69 18.07
C GLU A 461 -29.69 -3.51 17.29
N LYS A 462 -30.37 -3.08 16.22
CA LYS A 462 -29.86 -2.01 15.33
C LYS A 462 -29.51 -0.73 16.08
N SER A 463 -30.24 -0.40 17.15
CA SER A 463 -30.01 0.78 17.98
C SER A 463 -28.72 0.74 18.81
N LEU A 464 -28.03 -0.40 18.88
CA LEU A 464 -26.71 -0.55 19.51
C LEU A 464 -25.56 -0.37 18.53
N VAL A 465 -25.80 -0.53 17.22
CA VAL A 465 -24.74 -0.53 16.22
C VAL A 465 -24.62 0.85 15.58
N PRO A 466 -23.54 1.62 15.85
CA PRO A 466 -23.33 2.87 15.15
C PRO A 466 -22.99 2.56 13.69
N LEU A 467 -23.97 2.66 12.79
CA LEU A 467 -23.82 2.25 11.40
C LEU A 467 -23.21 3.38 10.55
N ALA A 468 -22.11 3.09 9.88
CA ALA A 468 -21.66 3.84 8.71
C ALA A 468 -22.24 3.18 7.46
N PRO A 469 -23.04 3.88 6.63
CA PRO A 469 -23.58 3.34 5.39
C PRO A 469 -22.49 2.74 4.50
N ALA A 470 -22.80 1.72 3.69
CA ALA A 470 -21.83 1.09 2.77
C ALA A 470 -21.11 2.08 1.83
N ALA A 471 -21.72 3.23 1.54
CA ALA A 471 -21.10 4.34 0.80
C ALA A 471 -20.13 5.21 1.64
N ALA A 472 -20.37 5.30 2.96
CA ALA A 472 -19.58 6.10 3.91
C ALA A 472 -18.41 5.32 4.56
N ALA A 473 -18.35 4.00 4.41
CA ALA A 473 -17.25 3.16 4.91
C ALA A 473 -16.01 3.14 3.98
N ARG A 474 -15.97 3.99 2.94
CA ARG A 474 -14.81 4.24 2.06
C ARG A 474 -13.89 5.37 2.54
N GLY A 475 -14.12 5.92 3.73
CA GLY A 475 -13.29 7.01 4.24
C GLY A 475 -13.34 7.12 5.75
N THR A 476 -12.51 6.36 6.46
CA THR A 476 -12.04 6.70 7.82
C THR A 476 -10.68 6.04 8.06
N GLY A 477 -9.69 6.43 7.25
CA GLY A 477 -8.31 6.47 7.74
C GLY A 477 -8.20 7.70 8.63
N ILE A 478 -7.85 7.50 9.89
CA ILE A 478 -7.61 8.57 10.86
C ILE A 478 -6.55 9.52 10.28
N LEU A 479 -6.96 10.76 9.99
CA LEU A 479 -6.06 11.88 9.70
C LEU A 479 -5.27 12.22 10.97
N PRO A 480 -3.97 12.54 10.89
CA PRO A 480 -3.22 13.02 12.04
C PRO A 480 -3.73 14.39 12.49
N VAL A 481 -4.08 14.50 13.78
CA VAL A 481 -4.41 15.74 14.48
C VAL A 481 -3.15 16.61 14.60
N ARG A 482 -3.19 17.83 14.04
CA ARG A 482 -2.26 18.93 14.40
C ARG A 482 -2.82 19.70 15.62
N PRO A 483 -1.98 20.26 16.53
CA PRO A 483 -2.44 21.10 17.64
C PRO A 483 -3.06 22.41 17.14
N THR A 484 -4.06 22.89 17.89
CA THR A 484 -5.11 23.85 17.50
C THR A 484 -4.72 25.34 17.49
N GLY A 485 -5.43 26.12 16.65
CA GLY A 485 -5.61 27.57 16.81
C GLY A 485 -6.65 28.19 15.83
N VAL A 486 -7.89 28.36 16.31
CA VAL A 486 -9.00 29.26 15.84
C VAL A 486 -9.84 28.83 14.59
N PRO A 487 -11.20 28.96 14.62
CA PRO A 487 -12.15 28.08 13.91
C PRO A 487 -12.82 28.72 12.67
N PRO A 488 -13.47 27.91 11.79
CA PRO A 488 -14.95 27.92 11.72
C PRO A 488 -15.54 26.51 11.48
N VAL A 489 -16.57 26.09 12.24
CA VAL A 489 -18.01 26.20 11.90
C VAL A 489 -18.36 25.67 10.50
N GLY A 490 -18.95 24.47 10.49
CA GLY A 490 -19.92 24.02 9.48
C GLY A 490 -19.40 23.14 8.34
N GLN A 491 -18.88 21.93 8.63
CA GLN A 491 -18.72 20.90 7.60
C GLN A 491 -19.88 19.90 7.63
N GLY A 492 -20.76 20.04 6.64
CA GLY A 492 -21.69 19.00 6.21
C GLY A 492 -20.93 17.77 5.67
N ARG A 493 -21.49 16.59 5.98
CA ARG A 493 -21.08 15.29 5.46
C ARG A 493 -21.61 15.09 4.06
N ASP A 494 -20.76 15.34 3.09
CA ASP A 494 -21.04 15.12 1.69
C ASP A 494 -19.79 14.50 1.03
N GLY A 495 -19.61 13.18 1.10
CA GLY A 495 -19.27 12.52 -0.16
C GLY A 495 -20.49 12.77 -1.03
N PRO A 496 -20.35 13.48 -2.16
CA PRO A 496 -21.29 14.55 -2.56
C PRO A 496 -22.68 14.27 -2.02
N ALA A 497 -23.16 14.97 -0.98
CA ALA A 497 -24.55 14.79 -0.66
C ALA A 497 -25.31 15.44 -1.80
N THR A 498 -26.00 14.57 -2.49
CA THR A 498 -27.43 14.70 -2.64
C THR A 498 -28.08 14.93 -1.26
N GLN A 499 -27.94 16.13 -0.69
CA GLN A 499 -28.95 16.61 0.24
C GLN A 499 -30.05 17.28 -0.58
N GLY A 500 -31.14 16.53 -0.65
CA GLY A 500 -32.37 16.90 -1.31
C GLY A 500 -33.15 15.63 -1.51
N ARG A 501 -33.99 15.25 -0.54
CA ARG A 501 -35.19 14.51 -0.88
C ARG A 501 -36.04 15.47 -1.71
N ASP A 502 -35.75 15.49 -3.00
CA ASP A 502 -36.69 15.82 -4.06
C ASP A 502 -36.46 14.77 -5.14
N ALA A 503 -37.55 14.17 -5.57
CA ALA A 503 -37.52 13.11 -6.53
C ALA A 503 -37.05 13.63 -7.92
N HIS A 504 -36.30 12.81 -8.66
CA HIS A 504 -36.32 12.73 -10.14
C HIS A 504 -35.55 13.75 -11.03
N ALA A 505 -34.31 14.13 -10.74
CA ALA A 505 -33.46 14.83 -11.73
C ALA A 505 -32.21 14.01 -12.14
N THR A 506 -32.30 13.33 -13.28
CA THR A 506 -31.19 12.60 -13.93
C THR A 506 -31.05 13.12 -15.34
N LEU A 507 -29.84 13.49 -15.77
CA LEU A 507 -29.59 13.84 -17.17
C LEU A 507 -29.50 12.54 -17.99
N VAL A 508 -30.31 12.43 -19.03
CA VAL A 508 -30.30 11.27 -19.91
C VAL A 508 -29.92 11.73 -21.31
N LEU A 509 -28.78 11.26 -21.81
CA LEU A 509 -28.33 11.53 -23.16
C LEU A 509 -28.84 10.41 -24.07
N THR A 510 -29.77 10.73 -24.96
CA THR A 510 -30.37 9.81 -25.95
C THR A 510 -30.23 10.30 -27.38
N ARG A 511 -29.88 11.57 -27.57
CA ARG A 511 -29.74 12.26 -28.86
C ARG A 511 -28.27 12.58 -29.13
N PRO A 512 -27.91 13.06 -30.34
CA PRO A 512 -26.59 13.58 -30.59
C PRO A 512 -26.16 14.61 -29.53
N VAL A 513 -24.94 14.43 -29.03
CA VAL A 513 -24.39 15.17 -27.88
C VAL A 513 -23.51 16.31 -28.40
N ARG A 514 -23.74 17.52 -27.90
CA ARG A 514 -22.93 18.69 -28.26
C ARG A 514 -22.00 19.07 -27.13
N ILE A 515 -20.71 19.16 -27.43
CA ILE A 515 -19.65 19.50 -26.48
C ILE A 515 -19.12 20.90 -26.82
N ALA A 516 -19.09 21.80 -25.84
CA ALA A 516 -18.54 23.15 -26.01
C ALA A 516 -17.33 23.35 -25.09
N GLY A 517 -16.34 24.12 -25.54
CA GLY A 517 -15.12 24.39 -24.77
C GLY A 517 -14.54 25.78 -25.01
N PRO A 518 -13.36 26.09 -24.43
CA PRO A 518 -12.69 27.38 -24.59
C PRO A 518 -12.20 27.60 -26.03
N LYS A 519 -12.18 28.86 -26.47
CA LYS A 519 -11.95 29.28 -27.87
C LYS A 519 -10.54 28.98 -28.42
N GLN A 520 -9.53 28.75 -27.58
CA GLN A 520 -8.11 28.82 -28.01
C GLN A 520 -7.16 27.81 -27.34
N ASP A 521 -7.65 26.68 -26.80
CA ASP A 521 -6.76 25.68 -26.18
C ASP A 521 -6.81 24.34 -26.92
N ASP A 522 -5.74 24.04 -27.65
CA ASP A 522 -5.65 22.82 -28.47
C ASP A 522 -5.67 21.53 -27.65
N ALA A 523 -5.08 21.54 -26.45
CA ALA A 523 -5.06 20.36 -25.59
C ALA A 523 -6.47 20.02 -25.09
N VAL A 524 -7.21 21.04 -24.65
CA VAL A 524 -8.61 20.88 -24.24
C VAL A 524 -9.48 20.48 -25.43
N ARG A 525 -9.26 21.07 -26.61
CA ARG A 525 -9.98 20.70 -27.84
C ARG A 525 -9.77 19.23 -28.20
N LEU A 526 -8.53 18.77 -28.20
CA LEU A 526 -8.21 17.36 -28.50
C LEU A 526 -8.83 16.41 -27.49
N ALA A 527 -8.80 16.74 -26.19
CA ALA A 527 -9.47 15.92 -25.18
C ALA A 527 -11.01 15.87 -25.40
N MET A 528 -11.62 16.99 -25.82
CA MET A 528 -13.05 17.01 -26.17
C MET A 528 -13.36 16.20 -27.43
N GLU A 529 -12.47 16.17 -28.42
CA GLU A 529 -12.59 15.33 -29.61
C GLU A 529 -12.50 13.84 -29.24
N ASP A 530 -11.58 13.48 -28.35
CA ASP A 530 -11.50 12.12 -27.79
C ASP A 530 -12.79 11.77 -27.03
N LEU A 531 -13.32 12.69 -26.21
CA LEU A 531 -14.59 12.49 -25.51
C LEU A 531 -15.78 12.36 -26.47
N ALA A 532 -15.81 13.11 -27.57
CA ALA A 532 -16.83 12.96 -28.59
C ALA A 532 -16.81 11.53 -29.16
N GLY A 533 -15.62 11.03 -29.52
CA GLY A 533 -15.45 9.63 -29.95
C GLY A 533 -15.90 8.61 -28.90
N ASP A 534 -15.57 8.84 -27.63
CA ASP A 534 -15.99 7.97 -26.52
C ASP A 534 -17.52 7.95 -26.35
N VAL A 535 -18.18 9.11 -26.46
CA VAL A 535 -19.65 9.23 -26.39
C VAL A 535 -20.29 8.56 -27.60
N GLU A 536 -19.75 8.77 -28.80
CA GLU A 536 -20.25 8.13 -30.03
C GLU A 536 -20.20 6.62 -29.93
N ALA A 537 -19.09 6.08 -29.44
CA ALA A 537 -18.95 4.65 -29.27
C ALA A 537 -19.86 4.10 -28.16
N ALA A 538 -20.07 4.85 -27.08
CA ALA A 538 -20.98 4.47 -25.99
C ALA A 538 -22.47 4.51 -26.39
N LEU A 539 -22.90 5.55 -27.10
CA LEU A 539 -24.31 5.83 -27.40
C LEU A 539 -24.72 5.35 -28.82
N GLY A 540 -23.74 5.18 -29.71
CA GLY A 540 -23.98 4.92 -31.12
C GLY A 540 -24.79 6.03 -31.83
N ARG A 541 -24.62 7.26 -31.36
CA ARG A 541 -25.17 8.50 -31.92
C ARG A 541 -24.05 9.52 -31.98
N LYS A 542 -24.06 10.37 -33.02
CA LYS A 542 -23.01 11.37 -33.26
C LYS A 542 -22.81 12.28 -32.04
N ALA A 543 -21.57 12.60 -31.71
CA ALA A 543 -21.22 13.63 -30.74
C ALA A 543 -20.27 14.61 -31.42
N GLU A 544 -20.48 15.91 -31.23
CA GLU A 544 -19.68 16.92 -31.93
C GLU A 544 -19.18 18.01 -30.98
N VAL A 545 -17.92 18.41 -31.21
CA VAL A 545 -17.31 19.56 -30.57
C VAL A 545 -17.72 20.80 -31.36
N LEU A 546 -18.42 21.73 -30.71
CA LEU A 546 -18.93 22.94 -31.36
C LEU A 546 -17.80 23.93 -31.66
N PRO A 547 -17.82 24.60 -32.82
CA PRO A 547 -16.82 25.59 -33.17
C PRO A 547 -16.97 26.86 -32.29
N PRO A 548 -15.88 27.59 -32.01
CA PRO A 548 -15.88 28.67 -31.02
C PRO A 548 -16.87 29.85 -31.20
N PRO A 549 -17.34 30.23 -32.41
CA PRO A 549 -18.35 31.28 -32.57
C PRO A 549 -19.74 30.89 -32.04
N GLU A 550 -20.05 29.59 -31.98
CA GLU A 550 -21.35 29.07 -31.51
C GLU A 550 -21.34 28.78 -29.99
N ALA A 551 -20.17 28.48 -29.41
CA ALA A 551 -19.98 28.24 -27.98
C ALA A 551 -20.34 29.44 -27.10
N ALA A 552 -20.21 30.68 -27.62
CA ALA A 552 -20.59 31.91 -26.92
C ALA A 552 -22.10 32.22 -26.96
N LYS A 553 -22.86 31.58 -27.87
CA LYS A 553 -24.31 31.77 -28.05
C LYS A 553 -25.14 30.55 -27.62
N ALA A 554 -24.50 29.44 -27.28
CA ALA A 554 -25.18 28.16 -27.06
C ALA A 554 -25.93 28.12 -25.73
N ALA A 555 -27.23 28.39 -25.79
CA ALA A 555 -28.18 28.09 -24.71
C ALA A 555 -28.41 26.57 -24.48
N ARG A 556 -27.75 25.65 -25.22
CA ARG A 556 -28.03 24.19 -25.14
C ARG A 556 -26.85 23.24 -25.50
N ALA A 557 -25.61 23.52 -25.11
CA ALA A 557 -24.57 22.47 -25.15
C ALA A 557 -24.83 21.45 -24.03
N ASP A 558 -24.65 20.16 -24.30
CA ASP A 558 -24.93 19.09 -23.34
C ASP A 558 -23.78 18.93 -22.33
N ILE A 559 -22.55 19.14 -22.80
CA ILE A 559 -21.34 19.14 -22.00
C ILE A 559 -20.56 20.41 -22.28
N VAL A 560 -20.17 21.14 -21.24
CA VAL A 560 -19.41 22.38 -21.34
C VAL A 560 -18.10 22.24 -20.57
N VAL A 561 -16.97 22.41 -21.24
CA VAL A 561 -15.62 22.39 -20.64
C VAL A 561 -15.11 23.82 -20.49
N ARG A 562 -14.55 24.16 -19.34
CA ARG A 562 -14.03 25.50 -19.05
C ARG A 562 -12.71 25.42 -18.27
N ILE A 563 -11.85 26.41 -18.49
CA ILE A 563 -10.76 26.71 -17.58
C ILE A 563 -11.28 27.77 -16.60
N ASP A 564 -11.17 27.50 -15.31
CA ASP A 564 -11.68 28.32 -14.21
C ASP A 564 -10.56 28.54 -13.18
N GLY A 565 -9.95 29.71 -13.24
CA GLY A 565 -8.89 30.12 -12.32
C GLY A 565 -9.35 30.32 -10.87
N GLY A 566 -10.65 30.18 -10.57
CA GLY A 566 -11.17 30.13 -9.20
C GLY A 566 -10.86 28.81 -8.47
N LEU A 567 -10.40 27.78 -9.19
CA LEU A 567 -9.85 26.56 -8.60
C LEU A 567 -8.34 26.76 -8.35
N ASN A 568 -7.93 26.74 -7.09
CA ASN A 568 -6.59 27.20 -6.69
C ASN A 568 -5.47 26.15 -6.86
N GLU A 569 -5.80 24.87 -7.05
CA GLU A 569 -4.81 23.78 -7.13
C GLU A 569 -4.49 23.43 -8.60
N PRO A 570 -3.22 23.53 -9.05
CA PRO A 570 -2.84 23.20 -10.43
C PRO A 570 -3.21 21.77 -10.84
N GLY A 571 -3.72 21.61 -12.06
CA GLY A 571 -4.20 20.34 -12.59
C GLY A 571 -5.49 19.82 -11.94
N SER A 572 -6.12 20.56 -11.02
CA SER A 572 -7.39 20.15 -10.40
C SER A 572 -8.59 20.44 -11.29
N TYR A 573 -9.69 19.73 -11.04
CA TYR A 573 -10.93 19.89 -11.79
C TYR A 573 -12.18 19.56 -10.98
N THR A 574 -13.32 20.00 -11.51
CA THR A 574 -14.65 19.65 -11.05
C THR A 574 -15.52 19.22 -12.23
N ILE A 575 -16.40 18.26 -12.02
CA ILE A 575 -17.43 17.83 -12.98
C ILE A 575 -18.77 17.99 -12.28
N GLU A 576 -19.63 18.85 -12.81
CA GLU A 576 -20.95 19.14 -12.28
C GLU A 576 -22.00 18.62 -13.26
N VAL A 577 -22.85 17.70 -12.81
CA VAL A 577 -23.97 17.15 -13.58
C VAL A 577 -25.26 17.73 -13.02
N THR A 578 -26.04 18.36 -13.89
CA THR A 578 -27.39 18.89 -13.58
C THR A 578 -28.40 18.29 -14.55
N LYS A 579 -29.70 18.50 -14.32
CA LYS A 579 -30.75 18.11 -15.27
C LYS A 579 -30.61 18.78 -16.65
N ASP A 580 -29.94 19.93 -16.70
CA ASP A 580 -29.85 20.79 -17.88
C ASP A 580 -28.56 20.57 -18.68
N GLY A 581 -27.57 19.85 -18.12
CA GLY A 581 -26.28 19.58 -18.77
C GLY A 581 -25.15 19.26 -17.79
N VAL A 582 -23.96 19.01 -18.36
CA VAL A 582 -22.71 18.76 -17.65
C VAL A 582 -21.78 19.95 -17.79
N THR A 583 -21.16 20.39 -16.69
CA THR A 583 -20.07 21.37 -16.70
C THR A 583 -18.79 20.77 -16.14
N ILE A 584 -17.71 20.77 -16.92
CA ILE A 584 -16.37 20.36 -16.50
C ILE A 584 -15.52 21.63 -16.36
N ARG A 585 -15.04 21.93 -15.15
CA ARG A 585 -14.16 23.08 -14.87
C ARG A 585 -12.78 22.58 -14.45
N GLY A 586 -11.73 23.03 -15.11
CA GLY A 586 -10.34 22.77 -14.70
C GLY A 586 -9.66 24.03 -14.20
N ALA A 587 -8.80 23.93 -13.18
CA ALA A 587 -7.99 25.05 -12.67
C ALA A 587 -7.07 25.65 -13.75
N ASP A 588 -6.57 24.79 -14.63
CA ASP A 588 -5.72 25.12 -15.76
C ASP A 588 -6.06 24.21 -16.95
N ARG A 589 -5.26 24.30 -18.03
CA ARG A 589 -5.34 23.44 -19.21
C ARG A 589 -5.40 21.96 -18.85
N LEU A 590 -4.48 21.49 -18.02
CA LEU A 590 -4.36 20.08 -17.68
C LEU A 590 -5.50 19.62 -16.79
N GLY A 591 -5.95 20.47 -15.85
CA GLY A 591 -7.17 20.21 -15.08
C GLY A 591 -8.38 19.98 -15.98
N ALA A 592 -8.57 20.81 -17.01
CA ALA A 592 -9.68 20.65 -17.94
C ALA A 592 -9.57 19.33 -18.73
N VAL A 593 -8.37 18.99 -19.22
CA VAL A 593 -8.09 17.72 -19.90
C VAL A 593 -8.38 16.52 -18.99
N TYR A 594 -7.92 16.54 -17.73
CA TYR A 594 -8.17 15.46 -16.78
C TYR A 594 -9.65 15.35 -16.40
N GLY A 595 -10.37 16.47 -16.27
CA GLY A 595 -11.81 16.45 -16.06
C GLY A 595 -12.57 15.77 -17.19
N VAL A 596 -12.15 16.02 -18.44
CA VAL A 596 -12.71 15.36 -19.63
C VAL A 596 -12.47 13.84 -19.60
N TYR A 597 -11.23 13.40 -19.40
CA TYR A 597 -10.95 11.95 -19.34
C TYR A 597 -11.52 11.29 -18.08
N ARG A 598 -11.67 12.02 -16.97
CA ARG A 598 -12.38 11.52 -15.79
C ARG A 598 -13.85 11.30 -16.10
N PHE A 599 -14.50 12.21 -16.82
CA PHE A 599 -15.88 12.02 -17.26
C PHE A 599 -16.02 10.76 -18.12
N SER A 600 -15.11 10.59 -19.10
CA SER A 600 -15.09 9.41 -19.97
C SER A 600 -14.96 8.10 -19.17
N ARG A 601 -14.03 8.03 -18.21
CA ARG A 601 -13.87 6.87 -17.34
C ARG A 601 -15.11 6.62 -16.47
N GLU A 602 -15.59 7.65 -15.78
CA GLU A 602 -16.63 7.51 -14.74
C GLU A 602 -18.01 7.17 -15.33
N PHE A 603 -18.41 7.85 -16.40
CA PHE A 603 -19.77 7.76 -16.91
C PHE A 603 -19.90 6.91 -18.17
N LEU A 604 -18.85 6.81 -18.98
CA LEU A 604 -18.86 6.00 -20.21
C LEU A 604 -18.23 4.63 -19.98
N GLY A 605 -17.36 4.49 -18.97
CA GLY A 605 -16.67 3.24 -18.66
C GLY A 605 -15.46 2.97 -19.56
N VAL A 606 -14.87 4.01 -20.15
CA VAL A 606 -13.69 3.86 -21.00
C VAL A 606 -12.45 3.60 -20.15
N ASP A 607 -11.80 2.45 -20.36
CA ASP A 607 -10.53 2.12 -19.72
C ASP A 607 -9.43 3.08 -20.21
N PRO A 608 -8.62 3.71 -19.32
CA PRO A 608 -7.54 4.61 -19.74
C PRO A 608 -6.53 4.02 -20.72
N LEU A 609 -6.37 2.70 -20.71
CA LEU A 609 -5.45 1.93 -21.55
C LEU A 609 -6.19 1.05 -22.57
N TRP A 610 -7.46 1.35 -22.89
CA TRP A 610 -8.32 0.53 -23.77
C TRP A 610 -7.62 0.13 -25.09
N PHE A 611 -6.91 1.07 -25.73
CA PHE A 611 -6.21 0.84 -26.99
C PHE A 611 -5.13 -0.23 -26.83
N TRP A 612 -4.29 -0.05 -25.81
CA TRP A 612 -3.17 -0.95 -25.47
C TRP A 612 -3.65 -2.30 -24.96
N LYS A 613 -4.81 -2.35 -24.30
CA LYS A 613 -5.44 -3.61 -23.90
C LYS A 613 -6.11 -4.36 -25.05
N GLY A 614 -6.23 -3.74 -26.22
CA GLY A 614 -6.91 -4.33 -27.38
C GLY A 614 -8.42 -4.36 -27.23
N HIS A 615 -8.98 -3.57 -26.31
CA HIS A 615 -10.42 -3.45 -26.11
C HIS A 615 -11.02 -2.53 -27.18
N ALA A 616 -12.33 -2.62 -27.41
CA ALA A 616 -13.08 -1.57 -28.09
C ALA A 616 -13.39 -0.47 -27.05
N ALA A 617 -13.18 0.80 -27.41
CA ALA A 617 -13.72 1.91 -26.62
C ALA A 617 -15.23 2.02 -26.87
N PRO A 618 -16.06 2.24 -25.84
CA PRO A 618 -16.34 1.33 -24.72
C PRO A 618 -17.05 0.02 -25.14
N THR A 619 -17.02 -1.00 -24.26
CA THR A 619 -17.37 -2.39 -24.57
C THR A 619 -18.85 -2.70 -24.78
N ASP A 620 -19.76 -1.81 -24.37
CA ASP A 620 -21.21 -2.01 -24.48
C ASP A 620 -21.90 -0.76 -25.03
N ARG A 621 -22.37 -0.83 -26.27
CA ARG A 621 -23.24 0.20 -26.85
C ARG A 621 -24.55 0.25 -26.08
N ARG A 622 -24.99 1.46 -25.72
CA ARG A 622 -26.20 1.73 -24.93
C ARG A 622 -27.16 2.60 -25.73
N ASP A 623 -28.46 2.36 -25.59
CA ASP A 623 -29.49 3.23 -26.19
C ASP A 623 -29.59 4.60 -25.49
N ARG A 624 -29.05 4.70 -24.28
CA ARG A 624 -29.01 5.93 -23.48
C ARG A 624 -27.82 5.95 -22.51
N ILE A 625 -27.27 7.13 -22.25
CA ILE A 625 -26.32 7.37 -21.15
C ILE A 625 -27.07 8.08 -20.03
N VAL A 626 -27.05 7.50 -18.83
CA VAL A 626 -27.76 8.00 -17.65
C VAL A 626 -26.75 8.61 -16.70
N LEU A 627 -26.83 9.92 -16.49
CA LEU A 627 -25.89 10.69 -15.66
C LEU A 627 -26.60 11.15 -14.37
N PRO A 628 -26.22 10.61 -13.20
CA PRO A 628 -26.78 11.08 -11.94
C PRO A 628 -26.33 12.52 -11.68
N ALA A 629 -27.26 13.37 -11.24
CA ALA A 629 -26.92 14.73 -10.82
C ALA A 629 -25.96 14.70 -9.62
N GLY A 630 -25.00 15.62 -9.61
CA GLY A 630 -23.97 15.68 -8.56
C GLY A 630 -22.68 16.36 -9.01
N THR A 631 -21.71 16.45 -8.10
CA THR A 631 -20.41 17.05 -8.37
C THR A 631 -19.27 16.09 -8.02
N ILE A 632 -18.34 15.90 -8.95
CA ILE A 632 -17.07 15.21 -8.74
C ILE A 632 -15.99 16.27 -8.62
N ARG A 633 -15.14 16.17 -7.59
CA ARG A 633 -13.97 17.04 -7.42
C ARG A 633 -12.71 16.20 -7.44
N SER A 634 -11.68 16.66 -8.15
CA SER A 634 -10.38 16.01 -8.15
C SER A 634 -9.66 16.25 -6.81
N GLN A 635 -8.66 15.41 -6.53
CA GLN A 635 -7.71 15.63 -5.44
C GLN A 635 -6.40 16.19 -6.00
N ARG A 636 -5.57 16.77 -5.13
CA ARG A 636 -4.21 17.17 -5.49
C ARG A 636 -3.37 15.92 -5.76
N PRO A 637 -2.71 15.79 -6.93
CA PRO A 637 -1.81 14.69 -7.21
C PRO A 637 -0.60 14.67 -6.26
N ALA A 638 -0.13 13.48 -5.88
CA ALA A 638 1.05 13.33 -5.04
C ALA A 638 2.33 13.85 -5.71
N PHE A 639 2.48 13.58 -7.02
CA PHE A 639 3.60 14.06 -7.82
C PHE A 639 3.24 15.22 -8.74
N ARG A 640 4.09 16.26 -8.76
CA ARG A 640 3.89 17.44 -9.62
C ARG A 640 4.09 17.10 -11.10
N TYR A 641 5.26 16.58 -11.46
CA TYR A 641 5.53 16.05 -12.79
C TYR A 641 5.51 14.52 -12.75
N ARG A 642 4.70 13.89 -13.59
CA ARG A 642 4.46 12.45 -13.58
C ARG A 642 4.17 11.93 -14.97
N GLY A 643 4.90 10.90 -15.40
CA GLY A 643 4.53 10.20 -16.62
C GLY A 643 5.56 9.22 -17.13
N TRP A 644 5.73 9.16 -18.45
CA TRP A 644 6.37 8.02 -19.12
C TRP A 644 7.61 8.40 -19.91
N PHE A 645 8.54 7.46 -19.97
CA PHE A 645 9.63 7.42 -20.93
C PHE A 645 9.36 6.28 -21.89
N ILE A 646 9.13 6.65 -23.15
CA ILE A 646 9.10 5.70 -24.27
C ILE A 646 10.55 5.42 -24.65
N ASN A 647 11.05 4.31 -24.15
CA ASN A 647 12.41 3.83 -24.37
C ASN A 647 12.36 2.43 -24.95
N ASP A 648 13.50 1.87 -25.35
CA ASP A 648 13.55 0.50 -25.84
C ASP A 648 12.43 0.21 -26.87
N GLU A 649 12.17 1.21 -27.71
CA GLU A 649 10.93 1.34 -28.47
C GLU A 649 11.00 0.63 -29.84
N ASP A 650 11.80 -0.43 -29.93
CA ASP A 650 12.07 -1.12 -31.19
C ASP A 650 10.79 -1.74 -31.77
N LEU A 651 9.90 -2.30 -30.93
CA LEU A 651 8.58 -2.77 -31.39
C LEU A 651 7.73 -1.61 -31.93
N LEU A 652 7.63 -0.50 -31.19
CA LEU A 652 6.84 0.67 -31.62
C LEU A 652 7.36 1.31 -32.92
N SER A 653 8.68 1.48 -33.02
CA SER A 653 9.33 2.19 -34.15
C SER A 653 9.22 1.46 -35.48
N GLU A 654 9.04 0.14 -35.44
CA GLU A 654 8.97 -0.72 -36.62
C GLU A 654 7.59 -1.36 -36.80
N TRP A 655 6.61 -1.14 -35.91
CA TRP A 655 5.29 -1.80 -36.00
C TRP A 655 4.44 -1.29 -37.17
N LEU A 656 4.31 0.03 -37.33
CA LEU A 656 3.58 0.65 -38.44
C LEU A 656 4.54 1.39 -39.38
N ALA A 657 4.00 1.95 -40.46
CA ALA A 657 4.80 2.79 -41.34
C ALA A 657 5.42 3.96 -40.54
N PRO A 658 6.74 4.19 -40.68
CA PRO A 658 7.42 5.24 -39.94
C PRO A 658 6.96 6.62 -40.41
N SER A 659 7.00 7.61 -39.52
CA SER A 659 6.76 9.01 -39.92
C SER A 659 8.03 9.73 -40.36
N GLY A 660 9.17 9.07 -40.30
CA GLY A 660 10.45 9.58 -40.75
C GLY A 660 11.60 8.63 -40.45
N LYS A 661 12.79 8.97 -40.96
CA LYS A 661 14.02 8.24 -40.66
C LYS A 661 14.82 8.95 -39.58
N ARG A 662 15.52 8.17 -38.77
CA ARG A 662 16.51 8.65 -37.80
C ARG A 662 17.91 8.54 -38.39
N SER A 663 18.75 9.54 -38.16
CA SER A 663 20.16 9.50 -38.55
C SER A 663 21.01 9.06 -37.37
N ILE A 664 20.86 7.79 -36.97
CA ILE A 664 21.53 7.24 -35.79
C ILE A 664 22.35 6.04 -36.22
N ASP A 665 23.65 6.09 -35.94
CA ASP A 665 24.55 4.95 -36.09
C ASP A 665 24.42 4.00 -34.88
N TYR A 666 23.24 3.40 -34.76
CA TYR A 666 22.90 2.46 -33.70
C TYR A 666 21.86 1.46 -34.22
N PRO A 667 22.03 0.15 -33.98
CA PRO A 667 21.31 -0.89 -34.73
C PRO A 667 19.80 -0.96 -34.45
N PHE A 668 19.30 -0.31 -33.40
CA PHE A 668 17.93 -0.48 -32.91
C PHE A 668 16.98 0.68 -33.22
N TYR A 669 17.48 1.88 -33.58
CA TYR A 669 16.66 3.12 -33.64
C TYR A 669 16.71 3.82 -34.99
N GLY A 670 16.49 3.08 -36.08
CA GLY A 670 16.56 3.62 -37.44
C GLY A 670 15.35 4.47 -37.87
N GLN A 671 14.23 4.39 -37.14
CA GLN A 671 12.94 4.93 -37.57
C GLN A 671 12.25 5.75 -36.49
N VAL A 672 11.53 6.79 -36.92
CA VAL A 672 10.65 7.57 -36.06
C VAL A 672 9.33 6.82 -35.94
N ILE A 673 8.86 6.60 -34.69
CA ILE A 673 7.56 5.97 -34.42
C ILE A 673 6.47 6.69 -35.22
N SER A 674 5.48 5.94 -35.72
CA SER A 674 4.30 6.52 -36.36
C SER A 674 3.68 7.60 -35.46
N LEU A 675 3.47 8.81 -36.01
CA LEU A 675 2.86 9.91 -35.28
C LEU A 675 1.43 9.58 -34.81
N GLU A 676 0.69 8.74 -35.54
CA GLU A 676 -0.62 8.25 -35.10
C GLU A 676 -0.50 7.42 -33.82
N ILE A 677 0.55 6.59 -33.70
CA ILE A 677 0.79 5.81 -32.49
C ILE A 677 1.30 6.70 -31.36
N ALA A 678 2.14 7.70 -31.65
CA ALA A 678 2.54 8.69 -30.66
C ALA A 678 1.33 9.41 -30.03
N GLU A 679 0.33 9.77 -30.85
CA GLU A 679 -0.93 10.34 -30.36
C GLU A 679 -1.66 9.39 -29.40
N ARG A 680 -1.68 8.07 -29.67
CA ARG A 680 -2.25 7.06 -28.77
C ARG A 680 -1.48 6.87 -27.48
N ILE A 681 -0.17 7.04 -27.51
CA ILE A 681 0.67 7.04 -26.31
C ILE A 681 0.30 8.24 -25.42
N PHE A 682 0.24 9.44 -26.01
CA PHE A 682 -0.04 10.67 -25.28
C PHE A 682 -1.46 10.72 -24.74
N GLU A 683 -2.45 10.25 -25.51
CA GLU A 683 -3.83 10.06 -25.06
C GLU A 683 -3.88 9.13 -23.82
N ALA A 684 -3.25 7.95 -23.90
CA ALA A 684 -3.24 6.99 -22.80
C ALA A 684 -2.59 7.55 -21.52
N LEU A 685 -1.49 8.28 -21.67
CA LEU A 685 -0.82 8.95 -20.55
C LEU A 685 -1.73 9.99 -19.88
N LEU A 686 -2.40 10.83 -20.67
CA LEU A 686 -3.34 11.85 -20.15
C LEU A 686 -4.59 11.22 -19.52
N ARG A 687 -5.12 10.12 -20.09
CA ARG A 687 -6.21 9.34 -19.48
C ARG A 687 -5.81 8.71 -18.14
N CYS A 688 -4.52 8.41 -17.96
CA CYS A 688 -3.93 8.01 -16.69
C CYS A 688 -3.58 9.21 -15.79
N GLU A 689 -4.01 10.42 -16.14
CA GLU A 689 -3.77 11.68 -15.44
C GLU A 689 -2.27 12.02 -15.31
N GLY A 690 -1.44 11.57 -16.25
CA GLY A 690 -0.05 11.98 -16.41
C GLY A 690 0.11 13.32 -17.10
N ASN A 691 1.25 13.99 -16.93
CA ASN A 691 1.57 15.26 -17.58
C ASN A 691 2.98 15.34 -18.17
N LEU A 692 3.80 14.29 -18.05
CA LEU A 692 5.21 14.35 -18.45
C LEU A 692 5.57 13.21 -19.41
N VAL A 693 6.29 13.52 -20.49
CA VAL A 693 6.78 12.48 -21.40
C VAL A 693 8.22 12.71 -21.86
N ILE A 694 9.00 11.63 -21.93
CA ILE A 694 10.17 11.52 -22.81
C ILE A 694 9.69 10.73 -24.03
N PRO A 695 9.51 11.38 -25.19
CA PRO A 695 8.69 10.82 -26.28
C PRO A 695 9.35 9.67 -27.05
N ALA A 696 10.68 9.60 -27.02
CA ALA A 696 11.47 8.51 -27.59
C ALA A 696 12.92 8.60 -27.06
N SER A 697 13.74 7.60 -27.33
CA SER A 697 15.18 7.65 -27.10
C SER A 697 15.90 8.39 -28.23
N PHE A 698 16.98 9.10 -27.92
CA PHE A 698 17.89 9.72 -28.90
C PHE A 698 17.25 10.80 -29.78
N VAL A 699 16.32 11.59 -29.23
CA VAL A 699 15.54 12.59 -29.99
C VAL A 699 16.42 13.73 -30.51
N ASP A 700 16.58 13.80 -31.83
CA ASP A 700 17.24 14.91 -32.51
C ASP A 700 16.22 15.95 -32.98
N VAL A 701 15.99 17.03 -32.21
CA VAL A 701 15.02 18.09 -32.57
C VAL A 701 15.41 18.95 -33.77
N MET A 702 16.61 18.76 -34.32
CA MET A 702 17.01 19.34 -35.61
C MET A 702 16.57 18.47 -36.79
N ASN A 703 16.10 17.24 -36.52
CA ASN A 703 15.43 16.38 -37.49
C ASN A 703 13.91 16.61 -37.41
N GLU A 704 13.32 17.10 -38.50
CA GLU A 704 11.94 17.59 -38.51
C GLU A 704 10.88 16.53 -38.10
N PRO A 705 10.93 15.27 -38.57
CA PRO A 705 10.03 14.22 -38.09
C PRO A 705 10.13 13.95 -36.58
N GLU A 706 11.32 14.11 -35.98
CA GLU A 706 11.51 13.91 -34.54
C GLU A 706 11.07 15.15 -33.75
N ALA A 707 11.26 16.36 -34.29
CA ALA A 707 10.69 17.59 -33.75
C ALA A 707 9.16 17.54 -33.72
N GLU A 708 8.52 16.94 -34.73
CA GLU A 708 7.06 16.77 -34.77
C GLU A 708 6.54 15.86 -33.64
N LEU A 709 7.29 14.83 -33.21
CA LEU A 709 6.93 14.05 -32.02
C LEU A 709 6.80 14.94 -30.78
N VAL A 710 7.75 15.88 -30.59
CA VAL A 710 7.74 16.83 -29.47
C VAL A 710 6.53 17.77 -29.58
N ARG A 711 6.28 18.33 -30.76
CA ARG A 711 5.11 19.23 -30.97
C ARG A 711 3.79 18.56 -30.65
N ARG A 712 3.64 17.28 -31.02
CA ARG A 712 2.43 16.50 -30.78
C ARG A 712 2.17 16.31 -29.29
N ALA A 713 3.21 15.98 -28.51
CA ALA A 713 3.12 15.89 -27.06
C ALA A 713 2.72 17.25 -26.44
N VAL A 714 3.41 18.32 -26.83
CA VAL A 714 3.18 19.69 -26.34
C VAL A 714 1.76 20.15 -26.65
N ARG A 715 1.29 19.92 -27.89
CA ARG A 715 -0.06 20.27 -28.35
C ARG A 715 -1.16 19.59 -27.55
N ARG A 716 -0.92 18.40 -27.02
CA ARG A 716 -1.82 17.71 -26.08
C ARG A 716 -1.71 18.19 -24.62
N GLY A 717 -0.81 19.13 -24.34
CA GLY A 717 -0.62 19.73 -23.01
C GLY A 717 0.45 19.04 -22.16
N LEU A 718 1.16 18.05 -22.68
CA LEU A 718 2.22 17.36 -21.93
C LEU A 718 3.46 18.24 -21.79
N TYR A 719 4.06 18.21 -20.60
CA TYR A 719 5.45 18.59 -20.43
C TYR A 719 6.34 17.56 -21.11
N VAL A 720 7.41 18.06 -21.74
CA VAL A 720 8.41 17.24 -22.42
C VAL A 720 9.75 17.40 -21.72
N THR A 721 10.46 16.29 -21.57
CA THR A 721 11.80 16.27 -20.99
C THR A 721 12.70 15.38 -21.84
N GLN A 722 14.01 15.46 -21.61
CA GLN A 722 14.99 14.69 -22.36
C GLN A 722 15.48 13.50 -21.53
N HIS A 723 15.89 12.44 -22.22
CA HIS A 723 16.54 11.29 -21.61
C HIS A 723 17.84 11.72 -20.90
N HIS A 724 18.22 11.06 -19.80
CA HIS A 724 19.38 11.43 -18.97
C HIS A 724 20.74 11.37 -19.70
N ILE A 725 20.82 10.74 -20.87
CA ILE A 725 22.00 10.75 -21.75
C ILE A 725 21.96 11.83 -22.82
N GLU A 726 20.90 12.63 -22.84
CA GLU A 726 20.63 13.67 -23.81
C GLU A 726 20.48 15.03 -23.11
N PRO A 727 21.48 15.46 -22.31
CA PRO A 727 21.41 16.73 -21.61
C PRO A 727 21.20 17.87 -22.61
N LEU A 728 20.24 18.75 -22.30
CA LEU A 728 19.75 19.81 -23.19
C LEU A 728 19.25 19.32 -24.57
N GLY A 729 18.89 18.03 -24.65
CA GLY A 729 18.41 17.38 -25.87
C GLY A 729 19.49 16.93 -26.83
N VAL A 730 20.75 16.83 -26.39
CA VAL A 730 21.88 16.45 -27.25
C VAL A 730 22.37 15.06 -26.88
N SER A 731 22.05 14.09 -27.73
CA SER A 731 22.75 12.80 -27.75
C SER A 731 24.10 12.90 -28.49
N HIS A 732 24.98 11.91 -28.32
CA HIS A 732 26.22 11.81 -29.11
C HIS A 732 25.94 11.78 -30.62
N PHE A 733 24.85 11.14 -31.04
CA PHE A 733 24.43 11.08 -32.45
C PHE A 733 23.91 12.44 -32.93
N GLY A 734 23.08 13.11 -32.13
CA GLY A 734 22.59 14.46 -32.43
C GLY A 734 23.73 15.48 -32.55
N PHE A 735 24.75 15.37 -31.68
CA PHE A 735 25.97 16.16 -31.77
C PHE A 735 26.72 15.94 -33.09
N GLU A 736 26.96 14.68 -33.45
CA GLU A 736 27.64 14.33 -34.71
C GLU A 736 26.85 14.84 -35.93
N ASN A 737 25.52 14.68 -35.91
CA ASN A 737 24.64 15.17 -36.96
C ASN A 737 24.64 16.70 -37.08
N PHE A 738 24.71 17.42 -35.95
CA PHE A 738 24.78 18.89 -35.93
C PHE A 738 26.00 19.40 -36.69
N TRP A 739 27.17 18.81 -36.43
CA TRP A 739 28.40 19.19 -37.13
C TRP A 739 28.43 18.69 -38.57
N LYS A 740 27.92 17.47 -38.83
CA LYS A 740 27.84 16.90 -40.17
C LYS A 740 26.98 17.77 -41.10
N ARG A 741 25.87 18.31 -40.60
CA ARG A 741 25.02 19.28 -41.34
C ARG A 741 25.75 20.57 -41.71
N GLN A 742 26.83 20.89 -41.00
CA GLN A 742 27.71 22.03 -41.28
C GLN A 742 28.98 21.63 -42.06
N GLY A 743 29.03 20.40 -42.59
CA GLY A 743 30.18 19.91 -43.35
C GLY A 743 31.40 19.55 -42.51
N ARG A 744 31.25 19.39 -41.18
CA ARG A 744 32.33 19.07 -40.25
C ARG A 744 32.11 17.69 -39.59
N THR A 745 33.21 16.96 -39.36
CA THR A 745 33.18 15.73 -38.56
C THR A 745 33.84 16.02 -37.22
N VAL A 746 33.02 16.17 -36.18
CA VAL A 746 33.48 16.46 -34.82
C VAL A 746 32.97 15.36 -33.89
N ARG A 747 33.85 14.86 -33.02
CA ARG A 747 33.49 13.87 -31.99
C ARG A 747 33.17 14.59 -30.69
N MET A 748 32.08 14.20 -30.04
CA MET A 748 31.68 14.81 -28.77
C MET A 748 32.69 14.48 -27.66
N SER A 749 33.32 15.50 -27.10
CA SER A 749 34.14 15.42 -25.89
C SER A 749 34.06 16.74 -25.14
N TYR A 750 33.41 16.76 -23.98
CA TYR A 750 33.35 17.96 -23.16
C TYR A 750 34.71 18.28 -22.52
N ALA A 751 35.53 17.26 -22.25
CA ALA A 751 36.86 17.45 -21.67
C ALA A 751 37.86 18.06 -22.66
N SER A 752 37.86 17.59 -23.92
CA SER A 752 38.83 18.03 -24.93
C SER A 752 38.35 19.21 -25.78
N ASP A 753 37.04 19.30 -26.05
CA ASP A 753 36.44 20.39 -26.84
C ASP A 753 35.12 20.89 -26.21
N PRO A 754 35.18 21.54 -25.04
CA PRO A 754 33.99 22.06 -24.37
C PRO A 754 33.28 23.16 -25.18
N GLN A 755 33.98 23.83 -26.10
CA GLN A 755 33.40 24.90 -26.91
C GLN A 755 32.42 24.33 -27.94
N ALA A 756 32.83 23.30 -28.71
CA ALA A 756 31.93 22.66 -29.66
C ALA A 756 30.69 22.09 -28.97
N VAL A 757 30.86 21.50 -27.78
CA VAL A 757 29.75 20.95 -26.98
C VAL A 757 28.80 22.06 -26.50
N ARG A 758 29.32 23.18 -25.99
CA ARG A 758 28.48 24.33 -25.60
C ARG A 758 27.71 24.94 -26.76
N GLU A 759 28.33 25.02 -27.94
CA GLU A 759 27.68 25.52 -29.16
C GLU A 759 26.50 24.63 -29.56
N THR A 760 26.71 23.31 -29.61
CA THR A 760 25.64 22.36 -29.91
C THR A 760 24.53 22.40 -28.85
N TRP A 761 24.87 22.39 -27.56
CA TRP A 761 23.87 22.51 -26.48
C TRP A 761 23.05 23.78 -26.58
N THR A 762 23.68 24.92 -26.91
CA THR A 762 22.96 26.19 -27.08
C THR A 762 21.99 26.15 -28.24
N ALA A 763 22.40 25.58 -29.39
CA ALA A 763 21.54 25.44 -30.55
C ALA A 763 20.33 24.54 -30.27
N PHE A 764 20.55 23.39 -29.64
CA PHE A 764 19.48 22.46 -29.28
C PHE A 764 18.56 23.03 -28.20
N ALA A 765 19.09 23.68 -27.17
CA ALA A 765 18.27 24.31 -26.13
C ALA A 765 17.37 25.41 -26.72
N ARG A 766 17.86 26.20 -27.68
CA ARG A 766 17.01 27.16 -28.41
C ARG A 766 15.90 26.46 -29.18
N ARG A 767 16.21 25.37 -29.89
CA ARG A 767 15.21 24.61 -30.65
C ARG A 767 14.16 23.95 -29.75
N TRP A 768 14.57 23.39 -28.61
CA TRP A 768 13.64 22.85 -27.62
C TRP A 768 12.72 23.94 -27.04
N ALA A 769 13.27 25.10 -26.70
CA ALA A 769 12.48 26.24 -26.22
C ALA A 769 11.49 26.75 -27.29
N GLU A 770 11.88 26.75 -28.56
CA GLU A 770 10.97 27.08 -29.68
C GLU A 770 9.82 26.08 -29.82
N LEU A 771 10.10 24.78 -29.71
CA LEU A 771 9.12 23.72 -29.93
C LEU A 771 8.11 23.58 -28.78
N ALA A 772 8.55 23.81 -27.54
CA ALA A 772 7.79 23.44 -26.35
C ALA A 772 7.61 24.57 -25.34
N GLY A 773 8.33 25.69 -25.47
CA GLY A 773 8.21 26.85 -24.59
C GLY A 773 8.30 26.47 -23.10
N GLU A 774 7.29 26.88 -22.33
CA GLU A 774 7.20 26.61 -20.90
C GLU A 774 6.92 25.13 -20.55
N GLN A 775 6.56 24.30 -21.53
CA GLN A 775 6.34 22.86 -21.33
C GLN A 775 7.65 22.05 -21.34
N VAL A 776 8.82 22.67 -21.52
CA VAL A 776 10.11 22.00 -21.36
C VAL A 776 10.49 21.86 -19.88
N ILE A 777 10.90 20.64 -19.51
CA ILE A 777 11.72 20.38 -18.32
C ILE A 777 13.12 20.02 -18.81
N TRP A 778 14.12 20.75 -18.33
CA TRP A 778 15.50 20.65 -18.81
C TRP A 778 16.26 19.53 -18.11
N GLN A 779 16.72 18.54 -18.87
CA GLN A 779 17.65 17.54 -18.34
C GLN A 779 19.10 18.04 -18.43
N LEU A 780 19.82 17.99 -17.32
CA LEU A 780 21.26 18.24 -17.24
C LEU A 780 22.03 16.95 -16.94
N GLY A 781 23.34 16.97 -17.16
CA GLY A 781 24.25 15.86 -16.89
C GLY A 781 25.28 15.67 -18.00
N LEU A 782 26.10 14.64 -17.89
CA LEU A 782 27.04 14.25 -18.95
C LEU A 782 27.29 12.76 -18.88
N ARG A 783 26.99 12.04 -19.96
CA ARG A 783 27.23 10.59 -20.08
C ARG A 783 27.85 10.23 -21.43
N GLY A 784 28.34 9.01 -21.52
CA GLY A 784 28.99 8.47 -22.70
C GLY A 784 28.00 8.00 -23.76
N ARG A 785 28.54 7.67 -24.94
CA ARG A 785 27.76 7.17 -26.08
C ARG A 785 27.03 5.87 -25.70
N GLY A 786 25.74 5.78 -26.03
CA GLY A 786 24.95 4.56 -25.87
C GLY A 786 24.64 4.17 -24.42
N ASP A 787 24.36 5.15 -23.55
CA ASP A 787 24.01 4.94 -22.13
C ASP A 787 25.13 4.37 -21.25
N MET A 788 26.38 4.55 -21.68
CA MET A 788 27.58 4.16 -20.93
C MET A 788 28.16 5.33 -20.11
N PRO A 789 29.00 5.07 -19.10
CA PRO A 789 29.74 6.12 -18.40
C PRO A 789 30.62 6.94 -19.35
N VAL A 790 30.82 8.23 -19.06
CA VAL A 790 31.55 9.17 -19.95
C VAL A 790 32.94 8.67 -20.37
N TRP A 791 33.69 8.06 -19.45
CA TRP A 791 35.04 7.51 -19.71
C TRP A 791 35.06 6.28 -20.64
N SER A 792 33.89 5.70 -20.91
CA SER A 792 33.77 4.59 -21.86
C SER A 792 33.98 5.09 -23.29
N SER A 793 33.40 6.24 -23.63
CA SER A 793 33.49 6.87 -24.94
C SER A 793 34.53 7.98 -25.05
N ASP A 794 34.94 8.59 -23.94
CA ASP A 794 35.98 9.64 -23.90
C ASP A 794 37.15 9.21 -23.01
N LYS A 795 38.25 8.79 -23.63
CA LYS A 795 39.44 8.29 -22.91
C LYS A 795 40.25 9.38 -22.20
N SER A 796 39.96 10.66 -22.46
CA SER A 796 40.57 11.76 -21.72
C SER A 796 39.98 11.93 -20.32
N VAL A 797 38.82 11.32 -20.05
CA VAL A 797 38.15 11.32 -18.75
C VAL A 797 38.43 10.01 -18.03
N SER A 798 39.00 10.09 -16.83
CA SER A 798 39.15 8.95 -15.93
C SER A 798 38.01 8.90 -14.90
N ALA A 799 37.71 7.71 -14.37
CA ALA A 799 36.56 7.51 -13.47
C ALA A 799 36.68 8.31 -12.16
N ASP A 800 37.89 8.52 -11.65
CA ASP A 800 38.20 9.33 -10.46
C ASP A 800 37.96 10.83 -10.68
N LYS A 801 38.15 11.33 -11.92
CA LYS A 801 37.92 12.74 -12.29
C LYS A 801 36.53 13.02 -12.87
N ALA A 802 35.73 11.97 -13.07
CA ALA A 802 34.43 12.10 -13.74
C ALA A 802 33.49 13.06 -12.99
N GLY A 803 33.49 13.05 -11.65
CA GLY A 803 32.65 13.94 -10.84
C GLY A 803 32.90 15.43 -11.10
N GLU A 804 34.16 15.84 -11.23
CA GLU A 804 34.55 17.23 -11.51
C GLU A 804 34.10 17.67 -12.90
N ILE A 805 34.33 16.82 -13.91
CA ILE A 805 34.00 17.11 -15.31
C ILE A 805 32.48 17.16 -15.52
N ILE A 806 31.74 16.22 -14.91
CA ILE A 806 30.28 16.20 -14.97
C ILE A 806 29.71 17.44 -14.28
N SER A 807 30.26 17.83 -13.12
CA SER A 807 29.83 19.05 -12.41
C SER A 807 30.06 20.32 -13.23
N ALA A 808 31.21 20.42 -13.91
CA ALA A 808 31.51 21.54 -14.80
C ALA A 808 30.55 21.60 -16.00
N ALA A 809 30.25 20.45 -16.62
CA ALA A 809 29.27 20.35 -17.70
C ALA A 809 27.87 20.79 -17.24
N ILE A 810 27.41 20.34 -16.07
CA ILE A 810 26.12 20.73 -15.50
C ILE A 810 26.07 22.25 -15.27
N ALA A 811 27.15 22.86 -14.77
CA ALA A 811 27.20 24.31 -14.56
C ALA A 811 27.14 25.11 -15.89
N ASP A 812 27.79 24.62 -16.95
CA ASP A 812 27.70 25.21 -18.29
C ASP A 812 26.29 25.10 -18.87
N GLN A 813 25.69 23.91 -18.75
CA GLN A 813 24.33 23.66 -19.22
C GLN A 813 23.32 24.53 -18.47
N TRP A 814 23.47 24.70 -17.16
CA TRP A 814 22.62 25.59 -16.37
C TRP A 814 22.70 27.04 -16.87
N ARG A 815 23.90 27.54 -17.18
CA ARG A 815 24.06 28.88 -17.79
C ARG A 815 23.38 28.98 -19.16
N ILE A 816 23.43 27.93 -19.97
CA ILE A 816 22.69 27.87 -21.25
C ILE A 816 21.18 27.90 -21.01
N VAL A 817 20.66 27.08 -20.11
CA VAL A 817 19.22 27.07 -19.75
C VAL A 817 18.75 28.46 -19.34
N ARG A 818 19.47 29.13 -18.44
CA ARG A 818 19.15 30.51 -18.00
C ARG A 818 19.19 31.53 -19.14
N SER A 819 19.94 31.26 -20.21
CA SER A 819 20.00 32.14 -21.38
C SER A 819 18.78 31.98 -22.31
N VAL A 820 18.22 30.77 -22.42
CA VAL A 820 17.11 30.45 -23.35
C VAL A 820 15.75 30.46 -22.66
N ASP A 821 15.70 30.10 -21.38
CA ASP A 821 14.49 30.01 -20.58
C ASP A 821 14.42 31.20 -19.63
N LYS A 822 13.39 32.03 -19.80
CA LYS A 822 13.23 33.30 -19.08
C LYS A 822 12.49 33.17 -17.76
N ARG A 823 12.04 31.97 -17.39
CA ARG A 823 11.40 31.73 -16.09
C ARG A 823 12.40 31.98 -14.96
N ASP A 824 11.91 32.53 -13.85
CA ASP A 824 12.75 32.77 -12.67
C ASP A 824 13.40 31.50 -12.16
N GLN A 825 12.68 30.37 -12.20
CA GLN A 825 13.19 29.03 -11.92
C GLN A 825 12.75 28.04 -13.02
N PRO A 826 13.57 27.82 -14.07
CA PRO A 826 13.31 26.83 -15.10
C PRO A 826 13.25 25.41 -14.48
N PRO A 827 12.18 24.62 -14.68
CA PRO A 827 12.10 23.23 -14.26
C PRO A 827 13.26 22.44 -14.87
N THR A 828 14.09 21.86 -14.01
CA THR A 828 15.37 21.28 -14.41
C THR A 828 15.67 20.05 -13.59
N THR A 829 16.22 19.01 -14.21
CA THR A 829 16.49 17.71 -13.59
C THR A 829 17.94 17.28 -13.79
N VAL A 830 18.47 16.53 -12.82
CA VAL A 830 19.68 15.72 -12.93
C VAL A 830 19.33 14.30 -12.50
N THR A 831 19.45 13.34 -13.42
CA THR A 831 19.07 11.95 -13.16
C THR A 831 20.28 11.11 -12.81
N LEU A 832 20.28 10.52 -11.63
CA LEU A 832 21.40 9.79 -11.04
C LEU A 832 21.38 8.32 -11.50
N TRP A 833 21.64 8.10 -12.79
CA TRP A 833 21.68 6.75 -13.36
C TRP A 833 23.06 6.11 -13.22
N MET A 834 23.10 4.84 -12.78
CA MET A 834 24.30 4.01 -12.62
C MET A 834 25.46 4.72 -11.90
N GLU A 835 26.52 5.11 -12.62
CA GLU A 835 27.67 5.78 -12.03
C GLU A 835 27.30 7.13 -11.41
N GLY A 836 26.24 7.79 -11.90
CA GLY A 836 25.72 9.03 -11.33
C GLY A 836 25.26 8.84 -9.88
N SER A 837 24.59 7.73 -9.58
CA SER A 837 24.20 7.35 -8.22
C SER A 837 25.44 7.20 -7.33
N GLN A 838 26.46 6.48 -7.80
CA GLN A 838 27.69 6.27 -7.03
C GLN A 838 28.47 7.56 -6.79
N LEU A 839 28.56 8.44 -7.80
CA LEU A 839 29.24 9.73 -7.69
C LEU A 839 28.51 10.67 -6.73
N MET A 840 27.17 10.68 -6.74
CA MET A 840 26.37 11.46 -5.80
C MET A 840 26.54 10.96 -4.36
N ALA A 841 26.45 9.64 -4.14
CA ALA A 841 26.60 9.04 -2.81
C ALA A 841 27.98 9.35 -2.17
N ARG A 842 29.02 9.51 -2.99
CA ARG A 842 30.38 9.91 -2.54
C ARG A 842 30.59 11.41 -2.41
N GLY A 843 29.58 12.23 -2.73
CA GLY A 843 29.68 13.69 -2.70
C GLY A 843 30.56 14.29 -3.81
N SER A 844 30.79 13.56 -4.91
CA SER A 844 31.68 13.99 -6.00
C SER A 844 30.99 14.89 -7.04
N LEU A 845 29.66 15.04 -6.97
CA LEU A 845 28.88 15.90 -7.87
C LEU A 845 28.51 17.22 -7.17
N LYS A 846 28.70 18.33 -7.87
CA LYS A 846 28.23 19.66 -7.47
C LYS A 846 27.10 20.08 -8.40
N LEU A 847 25.94 20.37 -7.82
CA LEU A 847 24.72 20.71 -8.56
C LEU A 847 24.36 22.19 -8.34
N PRO A 848 23.86 22.91 -9.37
CA PRO A 848 23.33 24.25 -9.20
C PRO A 848 22.08 24.28 -8.32
N THR A 849 21.90 25.31 -7.51
CA THR A 849 20.68 25.50 -6.71
C THR A 849 19.41 25.49 -7.57
N GLY A 850 18.37 24.86 -7.06
CA GLY A 850 17.04 24.80 -7.67
C GLY A 850 16.86 23.72 -8.74
N VAL A 851 17.86 22.87 -8.96
CA VAL A 851 17.68 21.66 -9.79
C VAL A 851 16.95 20.57 -9.01
N THR A 852 16.15 19.78 -9.72
CA THR A 852 15.54 18.56 -9.19
C THR A 852 16.52 17.40 -9.31
N VAL A 853 16.85 16.76 -8.19
CA VAL A 853 17.67 15.54 -8.16
C VAL A 853 16.77 14.33 -8.31
N VAL A 854 16.97 13.56 -9.39
CA VAL A 854 16.13 12.42 -9.75
C VAL A 854 16.89 11.12 -9.46
N PHE A 855 16.44 10.38 -8.45
CA PHE A 855 17.01 9.08 -8.10
C PHE A 855 16.52 8.01 -9.06
N ALA A 856 17.33 6.98 -9.30
CA ALA A 856 16.95 5.86 -10.16
C ALA A 856 16.98 4.52 -9.42
N ASP A 857 16.08 3.62 -9.79
CA ASP A 857 16.20 2.22 -9.41
C ASP A 857 17.44 1.57 -10.01
N GLU A 858 17.91 0.48 -9.41
CA GLU A 858 18.82 -0.44 -10.08
C GLU A 858 17.94 -1.33 -10.99
N GLY A 859 17.99 -1.09 -12.30
CA GLY A 859 16.98 -1.61 -13.23
C GLY A 859 16.77 -3.13 -13.23
N SER A 860 17.75 -3.94 -12.79
CA SER A 860 17.60 -5.40 -12.75
C SER A 860 16.89 -5.93 -11.50
N SER A 861 17.08 -5.26 -10.37
CA SER A 861 16.36 -5.53 -9.13
C SER A 861 15.08 -4.70 -9.04
N GLN A 862 14.96 -3.59 -9.76
CA GLN A 862 13.92 -2.58 -9.57
C GLN A 862 13.87 -2.09 -8.11
N THR A 863 15.04 -1.87 -7.52
CA THR A 863 15.18 -1.39 -6.13
C THR A 863 15.95 -0.07 -6.14
N LEU A 864 15.52 0.90 -5.33
CA LEU A 864 16.24 2.16 -5.18
C LEU A 864 17.68 1.94 -4.68
N GLN A 865 18.60 2.73 -5.21
CA GLN A 865 20.03 2.63 -4.92
C GLN A 865 20.42 3.35 -3.62
N ASP A 866 21.68 3.23 -3.23
CA ASP A 866 22.16 3.77 -1.96
C ASP A 866 22.20 5.30 -1.93
N ASP A 867 22.39 5.97 -3.06
CA ASP A 867 22.27 7.42 -3.18
C ASP A 867 20.92 7.94 -2.71
N PHE A 868 19.82 7.26 -3.06
CA PHE A 868 18.49 7.60 -2.56
C PHE A 868 18.43 7.54 -1.02
N ARG A 869 19.04 6.52 -0.42
CA ARG A 869 19.02 6.30 1.03
C ARG A 869 19.92 7.27 1.79
N GLN A 870 21.11 7.53 1.24
CA GLN A 870 22.23 8.19 1.94
C GLN A 870 22.33 9.69 1.67
N THR A 871 21.87 10.17 0.50
CA THR A 871 21.99 11.60 0.14
C THR A 871 21.09 12.46 1.04
N PRO A 872 21.62 13.41 1.83
CA PRO A 872 20.81 14.34 2.58
C PRO A 872 19.96 15.21 1.65
N ARG A 873 18.71 15.50 2.04
CA ARG A 873 17.85 16.43 1.28
C ARG A 873 18.22 17.87 1.66
N ALA A 874 18.61 18.65 0.67
CA ALA A 874 18.94 20.06 0.78
C ALA A 874 17.71 20.91 0.43
N ALA A 875 17.50 21.98 1.19
CA ALA A 875 16.31 22.83 1.06
C ALA A 875 16.23 23.59 -0.27
N ASP A 876 17.37 23.75 -0.95
CA ASP A 876 17.50 24.48 -2.21
C ASP A 876 17.35 23.57 -3.44
N HIS A 877 17.06 22.29 -3.23
CA HIS A 877 16.77 21.30 -4.27
C HIS A 877 15.40 20.67 -4.07
N THR A 878 14.82 20.24 -5.19
CA THR A 878 13.66 19.34 -5.21
C THR A 878 14.11 17.95 -5.60
N TYR A 879 13.25 16.95 -5.39
CA TYR A 879 13.63 15.54 -5.55
C TYR A 879 12.56 14.74 -6.29
N GLY A 880 13.00 13.68 -6.95
CA GLY A 880 12.14 12.84 -7.77
C GLY A 880 12.70 11.46 -8.09
N LEU A 881 12.03 10.77 -9.00
CA LEU A 881 12.25 9.37 -9.34
C LEU A 881 12.31 9.12 -10.86
N TYR A 882 13.26 8.30 -11.28
CA TYR A 882 13.23 7.58 -12.54
C TYR A 882 13.14 6.08 -12.22
N TYR A 883 12.14 5.38 -12.74
CA TYR A 883 11.93 3.97 -12.39
C TYR A 883 11.59 3.11 -13.61
N HIS A 884 12.09 1.88 -13.64
CA HIS A 884 11.85 0.97 -14.75
C HIS A 884 10.62 0.11 -14.50
N ILE A 885 9.54 0.34 -15.26
CA ILE A 885 8.47 -0.65 -15.44
C ILE A 885 8.89 -1.68 -16.50
N ALA A 886 9.73 -1.26 -17.46
CA ALA A 886 10.33 -2.05 -18.53
C ALA A 886 11.83 -1.72 -18.70
N PHE A 887 12.64 -2.72 -19.06
CA PHE A 887 14.09 -2.57 -19.27
C PHE A 887 14.68 -3.72 -20.10
N TRP A 888 15.02 -3.48 -21.37
CA TRP A 888 15.27 -4.56 -22.35
C TRP A 888 16.44 -5.53 -22.09
N SER A 889 17.44 -5.14 -21.31
CA SER A 889 18.65 -5.98 -21.13
C SER A 889 18.74 -6.69 -19.79
N ARG A 890 17.97 -6.24 -18.78
CA ARG A 890 17.97 -6.86 -17.44
C ARG A 890 16.62 -6.85 -16.73
N GLY A 891 15.56 -6.42 -17.39
CA GLY A 891 14.21 -6.36 -16.86
C GLY A 891 13.20 -6.86 -17.89
N PRO A 892 11.94 -6.44 -17.80
CA PRO A 892 10.88 -6.92 -18.68
C PRO A 892 10.86 -6.15 -20.01
N HIS A 893 10.58 -6.82 -21.12
CA HIS A 893 10.49 -6.18 -22.44
C HIS A 893 9.39 -6.72 -23.37
N LEU A 894 9.43 -8.02 -23.69
CA LEU A 894 8.39 -8.74 -24.43
C LEU A 894 7.29 -9.29 -23.51
N VAL A 895 7.59 -9.48 -22.22
CA VAL A 895 6.65 -9.99 -21.21
C VAL A 895 6.63 -9.11 -19.96
N ALA A 896 5.46 -8.95 -19.31
CA ALA A 896 5.36 -8.24 -18.03
C ALA A 896 6.15 -8.95 -16.92
N GLY A 897 6.92 -8.18 -16.15
CA GLY A 897 7.69 -8.73 -15.01
C GLY A 897 7.76 -7.86 -13.75
N THR A 898 7.14 -6.66 -13.76
CA THR A 898 7.09 -5.78 -12.58
C THR A 898 6.09 -6.30 -11.54
N ARG A 899 6.57 -6.68 -10.35
CA ARG A 899 5.73 -7.06 -9.20
C ARG A 899 5.09 -5.81 -8.58
N ILE A 900 3.75 -5.78 -8.50
CA ILE A 900 2.99 -4.61 -8.01
C ILE A 900 3.27 -4.28 -6.55
N GLY A 901 3.55 -5.29 -5.73
CA GLY A 901 3.97 -5.05 -4.35
C GLY A 901 5.29 -4.31 -4.26
N LYS A 902 6.31 -4.79 -4.99
CA LYS A 902 7.62 -4.15 -5.03
C LYS A 902 7.53 -2.71 -5.54
N LEU A 903 6.80 -2.49 -6.63
CA LEU A 903 6.56 -1.14 -7.17
C LEU A 903 5.97 -0.21 -6.10
N ALA A 904 4.91 -0.64 -5.40
CA ALA A 904 4.28 0.14 -4.35
C ALA A 904 5.23 0.44 -3.18
N ASP A 905 6.07 -0.52 -2.81
CA ASP A 905 7.03 -0.37 -1.71
C ASP A 905 8.17 0.59 -2.09
N GLN A 906 8.66 0.54 -3.34
CA GLN A 906 9.70 1.46 -3.82
C GLN A 906 9.19 2.90 -3.95
N LEU A 907 8.07 3.11 -4.65
CA LEU A 907 7.46 4.44 -4.78
C LEU A 907 7.03 5.00 -3.42
N GLY A 908 6.59 4.11 -2.53
CA GLY A 908 6.26 4.46 -1.15
C GLY A 908 7.41 5.13 -0.41
N GLN A 909 8.62 4.56 -0.51
CA GLN A 909 9.82 5.16 0.11
C GLN A 909 10.09 6.57 -0.42
N VAL A 910 9.91 6.80 -1.73
CA VAL A 910 10.07 8.12 -2.35
C VAL A 910 9.04 9.11 -1.81
N ILE A 911 7.79 8.68 -1.69
CA ILE A 911 6.69 9.51 -1.15
C ILE A 911 6.94 9.87 0.31
N ASP A 912 7.37 8.92 1.14
CA ASP A 912 7.61 9.15 2.57
C ASP A 912 8.73 10.17 2.82
N LYS A 913 9.71 10.24 1.92
CA LYS A 913 10.77 11.26 1.96
C LYS A 913 10.33 12.62 1.40
N GLY A 914 9.13 12.73 0.85
CA GLY A 914 8.64 13.94 0.21
C GLY A 914 9.28 14.22 -1.16
N ASP A 915 9.92 13.23 -1.78
CA ASP A 915 10.65 13.35 -3.04
C ASP A 915 9.68 13.30 -4.25
N THR A 916 8.61 14.10 -4.20
CA THR A 916 7.46 14.00 -5.12
C THR A 916 7.40 15.10 -6.18
N HIS A 917 8.51 15.78 -6.47
CA HIS A 917 8.51 16.83 -7.47
C HIS A 917 8.41 16.28 -8.89
N TYR A 918 9.09 15.16 -9.15
CA TYR A 918 9.24 14.59 -10.49
C TYR A 918 9.19 13.06 -10.43
N ALA A 919 8.49 12.43 -11.36
CA ALA A 919 8.57 11.01 -11.59
C ALA A 919 8.40 10.66 -13.08
N VAL A 920 9.28 9.81 -13.59
CA VAL A 920 9.15 9.26 -14.95
C VAL A 920 9.36 7.74 -14.92
N PHE A 921 8.50 7.01 -15.63
CA PHE A 921 8.59 5.56 -15.75
C PHE A 921 9.02 5.13 -17.14
N ASN A 922 10.10 4.35 -17.23
CA ASN A 922 10.38 3.63 -18.48
C ASN A 922 9.30 2.55 -18.65
N VAL A 923 8.44 2.71 -19.65
CA VAL A 923 7.32 1.80 -19.98
C VAL A 923 7.53 1.06 -21.29
N SER A 924 8.71 1.21 -21.90
CA SER A 924 9.09 0.68 -23.19
C SER A 924 7.99 0.79 -24.26
N ASN A 925 7.48 -0.35 -24.73
CA ASN A 925 6.47 -0.46 -25.78
C ASN A 925 5.01 -0.35 -25.29
N ILE A 926 4.80 -0.15 -23.98
CA ILE A 926 3.51 0.01 -23.26
C ILE A 926 2.62 -1.24 -23.27
N ARG A 927 2.33 -1.81 -24.45
CA ARG A 927 1.41 -2.94 -24.62
C ARG A 927 1.73 -4.07 -23.65
N GLU A 928 3.00 -4.42 -23.50
CA GLU A 928 3.43 -5.53 -22.66
C GLU A 928 3.28 -5.22 -21.16
N HIS A 929 3.20 -3.94 -20.79
CA HIS A 929 3.47 -3.45 -19.44
C HIS A 929 2.31 -2.65 -18.81
N VAL A 930 1.10 -2.76 -19.37
CA VAL A 930 -0.09 -1.98 -18.97
C VAL A 930 -0.41 -2.05 -17.47
N LEU A 931 -0.20 -3.20 -16.82
CA LEU A 931 -0.49 -3.37 -15.39
C LEU A 931 0.45 -2.51 -14.53
N GLY A 932 1.75 -2.58 -14.80
CA GLY A 932 2.76 -1.80 -14.08
C GLY A 932 2.64 -0.30 -14.36
N ALA A 933 2.39 0.06 -15.62
CA ALA A 933 2.17 1.46 -16.02
C ALA A 933 0.95 2.06 -15.32
N ALA A 934 -0.19 1.36 -15.29
CA ALA A 934 -1.39 1.82 -14.59
C ALA A 934 -1.18 1.94 -13.07
N ALA A 935 -0.57 0.92 -12.44
CA ALA A 935 -0.29 0.95 -11.02
C ALA A 935 0.60 2.12 -10.64
N GLY A 936 1.70 2.32 -11.39
CA GLY A 936 2.61 3.44 -11.20
C GLY A 936 1.89 4.77 -11.30
N MET A 937 1.11 5.00 -12.35
CA MET A 937 0.40 6.28 -12.54
C MET A 937 -0.64 6.55 -11.45
N GLU A 938 -1.39 5.53 -11.00
CA GLU A 938 -2.30 5.70 -9.86
C GLU A 938 -1.56 6.01 -8.55
N ILE A 939 -0.39 5.40 -8.29
CA ILE A 939 0.44 5.74 -7.13
C ILE A 939 0.98 7.17 -7.22
N LEU A 940 1.44 7.63 -8.40
CA LEU A 940 1.91 9.01 -8.58
C LEU A 940 0.79 10.04 -8.41
N ARG A 941 -0.47 9.66 -8.65
CA ARG A 941 -1.65 10.49 -8.41
C ARG A 941 -2.06 10.46 -6.93
N ASP A 942 -2.25 9.28 -6.37
CA ASP A 942 -2.94 9.10 -5.07
C ASP A 942 -1.97 9.05 -3.87
N GLY A 943 -0.68 8.82 -4.12
CA GLY A 943 0.34 8.69 -3.10
C GLY A 943 0.06 7.53 -2.14
N ARG A 944 0.23 7.76 -0.83
CA ARG A 944 -0.07 6.76 0.21
C ARG A 944 -1.55 6.44 0.37
N SER A 945 -2.45 7.18 -0.27
CA SER A 945 -3.87 6.88 -0.29
C SER A 945 -4.27 5.83 -1.34
N TRP A 946 -3.34 5.43 -2.21
CA TRP A 946 -3.59 4.44 -3.26
C TRP A 946 -4.00 3.08 -2.68
N ASP A 947 -5.21 2.62 -3.02
CA ASP A 947 -5.74 1.34 -2.58
C ASP A 947 -5.20 0.19 -3.45
N ARG A 948 -4.08 -0.39 -3.02
CA ARG A 948 -3.47 -1.55 -3.68
C ARG A 948 -4.45 -2.72 -3.84
N LYS A 949 -5.30 -3.00 -2.84
CA LYS A 949 -6.22 -4.14 -2.89
C LYS A 949 -7.33 -3.88 -3.90
N GLY A 950 -7.91 -2.68 -3.86
CA GLY A 950 -8.90 -2.23 -4.82
C GLY A 950 -8.35 -2.17 -6.24
N PHE A 951 -7.08 -1.78 -6.42
CA PHE A 951 -6.40 -1.86 -7.71
C PHE A 951 -6.32 -3.30 -8.20
N ILE A 952 -5.70 -4.20 -7.43
CA ILE A 952 -5.54 -5.62 -7.80
C ILE A 952 -6.90 -6.26 -8.13
N GLY A 953 -7.95 -5.95 -7.36
CA GLY A 953 -9.29 -6.48 -7.58
C GLY A 953 -9.97 -6.07 -8.91
N ARG A 954 -9.49 -5.01 -9.58
CA ARG A 954 -9.99 -4.59 -10.90
C ARG A 954 -9.28 -5.27 -12.08
N TRP A 955 -8.20 -6.00 -11.83
CA TRP A 955 -7.40 -6.64 -12.87
C TRP A 955 -7.59 -8.16 -12.87
N PRO A 956 -7.47 -8.83 -14.03
CA PRO A 956 -7.50 -10.28 -14.07
C PRO A 956 -6.43 -10.89 -13.15
N ALA A 957 -6.86 -11.75 -12.23
CA ALA A 957 -5.97 -12.34 -11.21
C ALA A 957 -4.72 -13.01 -11.82
N ARG A 958 -4.84 -13.58 -13.01
CA ARG A 958 -3.73 -14.22 -13.73
C ARG A 958 -2.68 -13.24 -14.22
N GLN A 959 -3.10 -12.07 -14.69
CA GLN A 959 -2.17 -11.02 -15.10
C GLN A 959 -1.38 -10.49 -13.90
N VAL A 960 -2.05 -10.35 -12.74
CA VAL A 960 -1.38 -9.95 -11.48
C VAL A 960 -0.42 -11.03 -10.97
N ALA A 961 -0.74 -12.32 -11.19
CA ALA A 961 0.07 -13.44 -10.73
C ALA A 961 1.33 -13.71 -11.59
N LEU A 962 1.36 -13.28 -12.86
CA LEU A 962 2.45 -13.59 -13.78
C LEU A 962 3.86 -13.19 -13.25
N PRO A 963 4.09 -11.96 -12.76
CA PRO A 963 5.39 -11.57 -12.18
C PRO A 963 5.82 -12.39 -10.94
N GLU A 964 4.88 -13.07 -10.27
CA GLU A 964 5.15 -13.93 -9.11
C GLU A 964 5.65 -15.34 -9.54
N CYS A 965 5.61 -15.66 -10.83
CA CYS A 965 6.14 -16.90 -11.40
C CYS A 965 7.62 -16.80 -11.81
N LEU A 966 8.21 -15.60 -11.81
CA LEU A 966 9.60 -15.38 -12.22
C LEU A 966 10.59 -16.04 -11.26
N LEU A 967 11.69 -16.56 -11.82
CA LEU A 967 12.78 -17.13 -11.01
C LEU A 967 13.56 -16.01 -10.30
N GLU A 968 13.79 -16.17 -9.00
CA GLU A 968 14.59 -15.24 -8.19
C GLU A 968 16.09 -15.54 -8.32
N LEU A 969 16.86 -14.49 -8.55
CA LEU A 969 18.31 -14.51 -8.71
C LEU A 969 18.98 -13.78 -7.53
N PRO A 970 20.30 -13.99 -7.31
CA PRO A 970 21.04 -13.29 -6.27
C PRO A 970 20.93 -11.76 -6.41
N GLY A 971 20.82 -11.08 -5.27
CA GLY A 971 20.70 -9.62 -5.19
C GLY A 971 19.28 -9.09 -5.44
N ASP A 972 18.24 -9.87 -5.11
CA ASP A 972 16.83 -9.47 -5.26
C ASP A 972 16.47 -9.12 -6.73
N ARG A 973 17.13 -9.80 -7.65
CA ARG A 973 16.88 -9.72 -9.10
C ARG A 973 15.93 -10.81 -9.53
N LEU A 974 15.22 -10.56 -10.63
CA LEU A 974 14.33 -11.54 -11.25
C LEU A 974 14.87 -11.95 -12.62
N LEU A 975 14.74 -13.23 -12.98
CA LEU A 975 15.04 -13.72 -14.31
C LEU A 975 13.90 -13.34 -15.29
N GLN A 976 13.82 -12.05 -15.60
CA GLN A 976 12.90 -11.52 -16.60
C GLN A 976 13.37 -11.90 -18.01
N ASP A 977 12.54 -11.73 -19.03
CA ASP A 977 12.84 -12.08 -20.43
C ASP A 977 14.12 -11.41 -20.95
N GLY A 978 14.32 -10.11 -20.71
CA GLY A 978 15.57 -9.44 -21.08
C GLY A 978 16.80 -10.05 -20.40
N THR A 979 16.68 -10.45 -19.13
CA THR A 979 17.77 -11.16 -18.41
C THR A 979 17.97 -12.58 -18.95
N ALA A 980 16.89 -13.28 -19.30
CA ALA A 980 16.92 -14.60 -19.91
C ALA A 980 17.60 -14.56 -21.28
N TRP A 981 17.34 -13.53 -22.08
CA TRP A 981 18.00 -13.27 -23.35
C TRP A 981 19.52 -13.10 -23.19
N VAL A 982 19.95 -12.25 -22.26
CA VAL A 982 21.39 -12.05 -21.98
C VAL A 982 22.04 -13.37 -21.55
N LEU A 983 21.38 -14.15 -20.69
CA LEU A 983 21.90 -15.45 -20.27
C LEU A 983 21.99 -16.43 -21.45
N ALA A 984 20.95 -16.54 -22.27
CA ALA A 984 20.94 -17.41 -23.44
C ALA A 984 22.13 -17.11 -24.36
N ARG A 985 22.38 -15.83 -24.67
CA ARG A 985 23.55 -15.42 -25.46
C ARG A 985 24.87 -15.83 -24.81
N LYS A 986 25.03 -15.61 -23.51
CA LYS A 986 26.23 -16.02 -22.75
C LYS A 986 26.46 -17.54 -22.84
N LEU A 987 25.40 -18.34 -22.69
CA LEU A 987 25.48 -19.80 -22.80
C LEU A 987 25.86 -20.24 -24.22
N LEU A 988 25.23 -19.68 -25.24
CA LEU A 988 25.59 -19.94 -26.65
C LEU A 988 27.04 -19.55 -26.96
N ASP A 989 27.52 -18.42 -26.43
CA ASP A 989 28.92 -17.99 -26.54
C ASP A 989 29.89 -18.99 -25.89
N GLN A 990 29.52 -19.54 -24.73
CA GLN A 990 30.32 -20.57 -24.06
C GLN A 990 30.31 -21.89 -24.84
N LEU A 991 29.16 -22.33 -25.32
CA LEU A 991 29.01 -23.55 -26.13
C LEU A 991 29.79 -23.47 -27.44
N ALA A 992 29.75 -22.33 -28.13
CA ALA A 992 30.56 -22.07 -29.32
C ALA A 992 32.06 -22.21 -29.03
N ARG A 993 32.49 -21.77 -27.84
CA ARG A 993 33.88 -21.87 -27.37
C ARG A 993 34.19 -23.20 -26.67
N LYS A 994 33.28 -24.17 -26.71
CA LYS A 994 33.38 -25.48 -26.05
C LYS A 994 33.66 -25.37 -24.53
N LYS A 995 33.14 -24.32 -23.88
CA LYS A 995 33.17 -24.12 -22.42
C LYS A 995 31.85 -24.58 -21.83
N THR A 996 31.92 -25.36 -20.75
CA THR A 996 30.75 -25.97 -20.08
C THR A 996 30.39 -25.31 -18.74
N ALA A 997 31.19 -24.34 -18.27
CA ALA A 997 30.98 -23.69 -16.98
C ALA A 997 29.78 -22.74 -17.00
N PHE A 998 28.75 -23.03 -16.20
CA PHE A 998 27.57 -22.17 -16.08
C PHE A 998 27.88 -20.85 -15.33
N PRO A 999 27.37 -19.70 -15.79
CA PRO A 999 27.55 -18.41 -15.11
C PRO A 999 26.95 -18.37 -13.69
N ARG A 1000 27.80 -18.27 -12.67
CA ARG A 1000 27.38 -18.33 -11.24
C ARG A 1000 26.44 -17.21 -10.82
N ASP A 1001 26.51 -16.04 -11.46
CA ASP A 1001 25.67 -14.88 -11.18
C ASP A 1001 24.20 -15.06 -11.59
N TYR A 1002 23.88 -16.15 -12.29
CA TYR A 1002 22.52 -16.54 -12.68
C TYR A 1002 22.00 -17.78 -11.96
N LEU A 1003 22.79 -18.37 -11.07
CA LEU A 1003 22.33 -19.50 -10.26
C LEU A 1003 21.44 -18.98 -9.11
N PRO A 1004 20.21 -19.49 -8.94
CA PRO A 1004 19.37 -19.15 -7.80
C PRO A 1004 20.01 -19.65 -6.50
N ALA A 1005 19.55 -19.14 -5.36
CA ALA A 1005 20.07 -19.53 -4.05
C ALA A 1005 20.02 -21.06 -3.85
N GLY A 1006 21.16 -21.65 -3.52
CA GLY A 1006 21.30 -23.10 -3.31
C GLY A 1006 21.57 -23.92 -4.57
N ALA A 1007 21.57 -23.33 -5.77
CA ALA A 1007 21.97 -24.01 -7.01
C ALA A 1007 23.49 -23.91 -7.24
N ALA A 1008 24.10 -24.99 -7.72
CA ALA A 1008 25.53 -25.06 -8.01
C ALA A 1008 25.84 -25.43 -9.47
N THR A 1009 24.90 -26.07 -10.16
CA THR A 1009 25.09 -26.65 -11.49
C THR A 1009 24.08 -26.13 -12.51
N ALA A 1010 24.31 -26.42 -13.79
CA ALA A 1010 23.35 -26.13 -14.85
C ALA A 1010 22.07 -26.97 -14.68
N GLY A 1011 22.20 -28.23 -14.24
CA GLY A 1011 21.08 -29.08 -13.84
C GLY A 1011 20.22 -28.48 -12.71
N ASP A 1012 20.83 -27.91 -11.66
CA ASP A 1012 20.09 -27.25 -10.58
C ASP A 1012 19.29 -26.05 -11.08
N PHE A 1013 19.87 -25.27 -12.00
CA PHE A 1013 19.19 -24.16 -12.65
C PHE A 1013 18.02 -24.63 -13.52
N ALA A 1014 18.21 -25.68 -14.31
CA ALA A 1014 17.14 -26.31 -15.10
C ALA A 1014 15.98 -26.77 -14.20
N ALA A 1015 16.28 -27.44 -13.09
CA ALA A 1015 15.26 -27.87 -12.12
C ALA A 1015 14.53 -26.69 -11.45
N ALA A 1016 15.20 -25.54 -11.29
CA ALA A 1016 14.56 -24.32 -10.82
C ALA A 1016 13.59 -23.73 -11.86
N LEU A 1017 13.98 -23.75 -13.14
CA LEU A 1017 13.09 -23.35 -14.24
C LEU A 1017 11.89 -24.29 -14.37
N ASP A 1018 12.06 -25.61 -14.18
CA ASP A 1018 10.94 -26.56 -14.22
C ASP A 1018 9.84 -26.20 -13.19
N ARG A 1019 10.22 -25.74 -11.99
CA ARG A 1019 9.25 -25.26 -10.98
C ARG A 1019 8.52 -23.99 -11.43
N CYS A 1020 9.21 -23.07 -12.10
CA CYS A 1020 8.57 -21.87 -12.65
C CYS A 1020 7.65 -22.22 -13.83
N ILE A 1021 8.06 -23.13 -14.70
CA ILE A 1021 7.26 -23.65 -15.82
C ILE A 1021 5.97 -24.28 -15.28
N GLN A 1022 6.01 -25.07 -14.21
CA GLN A 1022 4.81 -25.64 -13.58
C GLN A 1022 3.81 -24.57 -13.10
N LYS A 1023 4.31 -23.48 -12.51
CA LYS A 1023 3.46 -22.34 -12.11
C LYS A 1023 2.83 -21.67 -13.33
N LEU A 1024 3.61 -21.48 -14.39
CA LEU A 1024 3.14 -20.86 -15.64
C LEU A 1024 2.12 -21.76 -16.36
N ASP A 1025 2.34 -23.08 -16.41
CA ASP A 1025 1.38 -24.04 -16.94
C ASP A 1025 0.04 -23.99 -16.20
N ALA A 1026 0.06 -23.77 -14.87
CA ALA A 1026 -1.16 -23.60 -14.10
C ALA A 1026 -1.92 -22.32 -14.49
N LEU A 1027 -1.22 -21.21 -14.77
CA LEU A 1027 -1.84 -19.99 -15.28
C LEU A 1027 -2.44 -20.19 -16.67
N VAL A 1028 -1.70 -20.85 -17.56
CA VAL A 1028 -2.11 -21.12 -18.95
C VAL A 1028 -3.34 -22.04 -19.01
N LYS A 1029 -3.36 -23.15 -18.25
CA LYS A 1029 -4.45 -24.14 -18.25
C LYS A 1029 -5.79 -23.57 -17.80
N GLN A 1030 -5.76 -22.58 -16.92
CA GLN A 1030 -6.97 -21.97 -16.40
C GLN A 1030 -7.54 -20.92 -17.37
N ALA A 1031 -6.77 -20.48 -18.37
CA ALA A 1031 -7.15 -19.42 -19.30
C ALA A 1031 -8.44 -19.72 -20.07
N ASP A 1032 -9.33 -18.73 -20.13
CA ASP A 1032 -10.49 -18.79 -21.02
C ASP A 1032 -10.04 -18.38 -22.43
N ALA A 1033 -10.32 -19.22 -23.42
CA ALA A 1033 -9.91 -19.01 -24.81
C ALA A 1033 -10.61 -17.80 -25.46
N GLY A 1034 -11.72 -17.31 -24.92
CA GLY A 1034 -12.53 -16.22 -25.48
C GLY A 1034 -12.36 -14.83 -24.86
N ALA A 1035 -11.48 -14.64 -23.86
CA ALA A 1035 -11.43 -13.39 -23.09
C ALA A 1035 -10.80 -12.21 -23.84
N ALA A 1036 -11.36 -11.00 -23.67
CA ALA A 1036 -10.80 -9.74 -24.21
C ALA A 1036 -9.35 -9.46 -23.75
N ASP A 1037 -8.95 -9.98 -22.58
CA ASP A 1037 -7.61 -9.85 -22.00
C ASP A 1037 -6.68 -11.04 -22.31
N ARG A 1038 -7.01 -11.88 -23.31
CA ARG A 1038 -6.27 -13.12 -23.61
C ARG A 1038 -4.76 -12.92 -23.75
N PHE A 1039 -4.33 -11.81 -24.37
CA PHE A 1039 -2.90 -11.50 -24.50
C PHE A 1039 -2.20 -11.48 -23.13
N TYR A 1040 -2.83 -10.89 -22.11
CA TYR A 1040 -2.27 -10.75 -20.77
C TYR A 1040 -2.47 -11.97 -19.89
N THR A 1041 -3.63 -12.64 -20.01
CA THR A 1041 -4.00 -13.74 -19.11
C THR A 1041 -3.57 -15.11 -19.60
N HIS A 1042 -3.15 -15.22 -20.85
CA HIS A 1042 -2.77 -16.49 -21.48
C HIS A 1042 -1.50 -16.36 -22.30
N THR A 1043 -1.46 -15.45 -23.28
CA THR A 1043 -0.35 -15.38 -24.25
C THR A 1043 0.97 -14.99 -23.59
N GLN A 1044 0.99 -13.96 -22.74
CA GLN A 1044 2.20 -13.56 -22.00
C GLN A 1044 2.72 -14.68 -21.06
N PRO A 1045 1.89 -15.31 -20.20
CA PRO A 1045 2.30 -16.48 -19.43
C PRO A 1045 2.86 -17.62 -20.30
N LEU A 1046 2.24 -17.89 -21.45
CA LEU A 1046 2.68 -18.93 -22.37
C LEU A 1046 4.02 -18.58 -23.06
N MET A 1047 4.22 -17.32 -23.45
CA MET A 1047 5.50 -16.83 -23.97
C MET A 1047 6.62 -17.00 -22.94
N LEU A 1048 6.40 -16.58 -21.69
CA LEU A 1048 7.41 -16.74 -20.63
C LEU A 1048 7.68 -18.22 -20.33
N ARG A 1049 6.65 -19.07 -20.30
CA ARG A 1049 6.80 -20.52 -20.15
C ARG A 1049 7.72 -21.07 -21.21
N GLN A 1050 7.48 -20.68 -22.46
CA GLN A 1050 8.21 -21.19 -23.61
C GLN A 1050 9.66 -20.67 -23.63
N TYR A 1051 9.86 -19.43 -23.19
CA TYR A 1051 11.20 -18.87 -23.03
C TYR A 1051 11.99 -19.59 -21.93
N TYR A 1052 11.36 -19.87 -20.79
CA TYR A 1052 11.99 -20.64 -19.72
C TYR A 1052 12.31 -22.07 -20.14
N ALA A 1053 11.45 -22.72 -20.94
CA ALA A 1053 11.74 -24.03 -21.51
C ALA A 1053 12.97 -24.00 -22.44
N TYR A 1054 13.08 -22.99 -23.31
CA TYR A 1054 14.28 -22.77 -24.12
C TYR A 1054 15.55 -22.62 -23.27
N LEU A 1055 15.50 -21.77 -22.24
CA LEU A 1055 16.66 -21.52 -21.37
C LEU A 1055 17.02 -22.76 -20.53
N ARG A 1056 16.03 -23.55 -20.13
CA ARG A 1056 16.19 -24.84 -19.46
C ARG A 1056 16.94 -25.83 -20.35
N GLU A 1057 16.59 -25.91 -21.64
CA GLU A 1057 17.31 -26.75 -22.60
C GLU A 1057 18.72 -26.25 -22.89
N LEU A 1058 18.94 -24.94 -22.98
CA LEU A 1058 20.29 -24.37 -23.10
C LEU A 1058 21.16 -24.66 -21.88
N ALA A 1059 20.59 -24.60 -20.67
CA ALA A 1059 21.32 -24.94 -19.46
C ALA A 1059 21.77 -26.41 -19.51
N MET A 1060 20.87 -27.33 -19.87
CA MET A 1060 21.24 -28.74 -20.04
C MET A 1060 22.22 -28.97 -21.19
N ALA A 1061 22.21 -28.14 -22.22
CA ALA A 1061 23.17 -28.20 -23.33
C ALA A 1061 24.63 -27.95 -22.90
N MET A 1062 24.83 -27.32 -21.74
CA MET A 1062 26.16 -27.16 -21.13
C MET A 1062 26.76 -28.49 -20.67
N GLU A 1063 25.92 -29.49 -20.39
CA GLU A 1063 26.31 -30.85 -19.97
C GLU A 1063 26.18 -31.85 -21.13
N ASP A 1064 25.12 -31.72 -21.95
CA ASP A 1064 24.83 -32.57 -23.10
C ASP A 1064 24.41 -31.72 -24.31
N ARG A 1065 25.34 -31.49 -25.25
CA ARG A 1065 25.09 -30.65 -26.44
C ARG A 1065 23.94 -31.14 -27.32
N SER A 1066 23.53 -32.41 -27.25
CA SER A 1066 22.38 -32.92 -28.01
C SER A 1066 21.08 -32.19 -27.66
N ARG A 1067 21.00 -31.56 -26.47
CA ARG A 1067 19.88 -30.73 -26.02
C ARG A 1067 19.68 -29.45 -26.84
N LEU A 1068 20.65 -29.02 -27.65
CA LEU A 1068 20.50 -27.87 -28.55
C LEU A 1068 19.35 -28.03 -29.56
N ALA A 1069 19.08 -29.26 -30.02
CA ALA A 1069 17.94 -29.53 -30.90
C ALA A 1069 16.60 -29.29 -30.19
N ALA A 1070 16.49 -29.66 -28.91
CA ALA A 1070 15.32 -29.38 -28.09
C ALA A 1070 15.20 -27.87 -27.82
N ALA A 1071 16.30 -27.18 -27.55
CA ALA A 1071 16.31 -25.72 -27.40
C ALA A 1071 15.79 -25.01 -28.67
N CYS A 1072 16.21 -25.42 -29.87
CA CYS A 1072 15.67 -24.89 -31.13
C CYS A 1072 14.14 -25.05 -31.20
N LYS A 1073 13.62 -26.25 -30.89
CA LYS A 1073 12.18 -26.53 -30.90
C LYS A 1073 11.42 -25.65 -29.91
N GLU A 1074 11.94 -25.45 -28.70
CA GLU A 1074 11.29 -24.60 -27.71
C GLU A 1074 11.27 -23.12 -28.18
N LEU A 1075 12.33 -22.63 -28.82
CA LEU A 1075 12.35 -21.25 -29.33
C LEU A 1075 11.48 -21.07 -30.59
N GLU A 1076 11.37 -22.08 -31.46
CA GLU A 1076 10.42 -22.10 -32.57
C GLU A 1076 8.96 -22.02 -32.08
N ALA A 1077 8.63 -22.75 -31.02
CA ALA A 1077 7.32 -22.66 -30.39
C ALA A 1077 7.05 -21.25 -29.83
N LEU A 1078 8.06 -20.59 -29.23
CA LEU A 1078 7.94 -19.21 -28.76
C LEU A 1078 7.64 -18.25 -29.93
N LEU A 1079 8.34 -18.42 -31.05
CA LEU A 1079 8.09 -17.63 -32.27
C LEU A 1079 6.69 -17.87 -32.84
N ALA A 1080 6.17 -19.10 -32.78
CA ALA A 1080 4.80 -19.40 -33.19
C ALA A 1080 3.76 -18.69 -32.30
N ILE A 1081 3.91 -18.78 -30.98
CA ILE A 1081 3.05 -18.06 -30.00
C ILE A 1081 3.10 -16.55 -30.26
N ARG A 1082 4.30 -16.02 -30.50
CA ARG A 1082 4.52 -14.61 -30.84
C ARG A 1082 3.81 -14.21 -32.13
N ASN A 1083 3.79 -15.07 -33.14
CA ASN A 1083 3.06 -14.82 -34.38
C ASN A 1083 1.55 -14.78 -34.16
N GLU A 1084 1.00 -15.69 -33.35
CA GLU A 1084 -0.42 -15.65 -32.97
C GLU A 1084 -0.79 -14.38 -32.18
N ALA A 1085 0.12 -13.89 -31.33
CA ALA A 1085 -0.06 -12.66 -30.55
C ALA A 1085 -0.16 -11.38 -31.41
N GLN A 1086 0.11 -11.47 -32.72
CA GLN A 1086 0.00 -10.36 -33.68
C GLN A 1086 -1.34 -10.35 -34.43
N ALA A 1087 -2.33 -11.13 -34.00
CA ALA A 1087 -3.64 -11.13 -34.64
C ALA A 1087 -4.36 -9.77 -34.56
N GLY A 1088 -5.22 -9.50 -35.55
CA GLY A 1088 -6.08 -8.32 -35.59
C GLY A 1088 -5.28 -7.02 -35.68
N ARG A 1089 -5.56 -6.07 -34.76
CA ARG A 1089 -4.90 -4.75 -34.77
C ARG A 1089 -3.39 -4.83 -34.55
N TRP A 1090 -2.90 -5.90 -33.96
CA TRP A 1090 -1.50 -6.09 -33.60
C TRP A 1090 -0.64 -6.70 -34.72
N ALA A 1091 -1.16 -6.72 -35.96
CA ALA A 1091 -0.44 -7.24 -37.11
C ALA A 1091 0.93 -6.57 -37.22
N ASN A 1092 1.98 -7.38 -37.40
CA ASN A 1092 3.39 -6.95 -37.49
C ASN A 1092 3.99 -6.31 -36.23
N TRP A 1093 3.34 -6.43 -35.05
CA TRP A 1093 3.87 -5.88 -33.79
C TRP A 1093 5.33 -6.27 -33.49
N TYR A 1094 5.70 -7.53 -33.72
CA TYR A 1094 7.06 -8.02 -33.45
C TYR A 1094 8.01 -7.91 -34.65
N ARG A 1095 7.62 -7.20 -35.72
CA ARG A 1095 8.55 -6.85 -36.81
C ARG A 1095 9.75 -6.05 -36.30
N GLY A 1096 9.53 -5.30 -35.23
CA GLY A 1096 10.53 -4.48 -34.56
C GLY A 1096 11.38 -5.16 -33.52
N ASP A 1097 11.22 -6.47 -33.28
CA ASP A 1097 12.03 -7.20 -32.28
C ASP A 1097 13.49 -7.29 -32.75
N LYS A 1098 14.23 -6.21 -32.53
CA LYS A 1098 15.63 -6.02 -32.92
C LYS A 1098 16.55 -6.11 -31.72
N LYS A 1099 16.05 -5.79 -30.53
CA LYS A 1099 16.78 -5.86 -29.27
C LYS A 1099 16.99 -7.29 -28.79
N GLU A 1100 15.91 -8.02 -28.49
CA GLU A 1100 16.01 -9.44 -28.14
C GLU A 1100 16.20 -10.30 -29.40
N ASN A 1101 15.55 -9.96 -30.51
CA ASN A 1101 15.74 -10.60 -31.81
C ASN A 1101 15.74 -12.13 -31.70
N LEU A 1102 14.61 -12.66 -31.23
CA LEU A 1102 14.43 -14.10 -31.05
C LEU A 1102 14.71 -14.92 -32.32
N PRO A 1103 14.42 -14.45 -33.56
CA PRO A 1103 14.82 -15.14 -34.77
C PRO A 1103 16.34 -15.30 -34.93
N ALA A 1104 17.13 -14.25 -34.67
CA ALA A 1104 18.59 -14.35 -34.70
C ALA A 1104 19.13 -15.25 -33.58
N LEU A 1105 18.48 -15.26 -32.42
CA LEU A 1105 18.82 -16.15 -31.32
C LEU A 1105 18.58 -17.63 -31.70
N LEU A 1106 17.49 -17.92 -32.41
CA LEU A 1106 17.21 -19.25 -32.96
C LEU A 1106 18.25 -19.67 -33.99
N GLU A 1107 18.56 -18.79 -34.95
CA GLU A 1107 19.57 -19.11 -35.97
C GLU A 1107 20.92 -19.41 -35.35
N ARG A 1108 21.33 -18.61 -34.36
CA ARG A 1108 22.55 -18.84 -33.59
C ARG A 1108 22.54 -20.20 -32.86
N THR A 1109 21.39 -20.61 -32.33
CA THR A 1109 21.24 -21.93 -31.67
C THR A 1109 21.35 -23.06 -32.69
N ARG A 1110 20.77 -22.90 -33.89
CA ARG A 1110 20.85 -23.87 -34.99
C ARG A 1110 22.28 -24.08 -35.49
N THR A 1111 23.05 -23.01 -35.69
CA THR A 1111 24.45 -23.12 -36.13
C THR A 1111 25.28 -24.02 -35.19
N LEU A 1112 25.05 -23.93 -33.88
CA LEU A 1112 25.75 -24.77 -32.90
C LEU A 1112 25.23 -26.20 -32.83
N THR A 1113 24.05 -26.46 -33.39
CA THR A 1113 23.48 -27.81 -33.54
C THR A 1113 24.08 -28.54 -34.74
N SER A 1114 24.43 -27.81 -35.82
CA SER A 1114 25.05 -28.36 -37.03
C SER A 1114 26.55 -28.63 -36.93
N ASP A 1115 27.23 -28.13 -35.88
CA ASP A 1115 28.66 -28.37 -35.61
C ASP A 1115 28.93 -29.77 -34.98
N HIS A 1116 28.01 -30.72 -35.12
CA HIS A 1116 28.03 -32.04 -34.50
C HIS A 1116 28.37 -33.19 -35.44
#